data_AF-A0AAW3FHP9-F1
#
_entry.id   AF-A0AAW3FHP9-F1
#
_cell.length_a   1.000
_cell.length_b   1.000
_cell.length_c   1.000
_cell.angle_alpha   90.00
_cell.angle_beta   90.00
_cell.angle_gamma   90.00
#
_symmetry.space_group_name_H-M   'P 1'
#
loop_
_entity.id
_entity.type
_entity.pdbx_description
1 polymer ?
#
loop_
_entity_poly.entity_id
_entity_poly.type
_entity_poly.pdbx_seq_one_letter_code
_entity_poly.pdbx_strand_id
1 'polypeptide(L)'
;MRKINLFFILPVMILLLCSTRSMAQGQDANYKWVGNELSTVIGNSNADMNAVYLYNVGTGKYLNVGSIWGTSISAYNVGMRLNLTKISADTYHIEGVLETDDGHMLGFPHVLAGDEVPDKQSSWDRVFCDRISTNAYVDWTIKETSSGSKTYTLYCKNDATPAIVHGNRYLVVDPTASGSNRLSFIYPTDPTSYGANAQWKFITLQDLKDAFKAQFASSEAPADATFLLTDPDFMRSHKGIGKWVVSGLQQNYLPAKYAFNQEQPNTYYVGMGQMNAWPDKYTRQYGSYWIASIRNLGNNAYANGSVTQKVNVLKKGWYRVSCDGFYSPGAGSNLKASIFANVTGSSDGRSVVSNDLNVFGKEFNYTKEELTKTYKAVDVATESPYIKAAKSFETGIYNNAILVYVPADGDELNIGIKVSGSDKELDWTAFDNFQLKYCGDNDMLLDEDQTSLDYLTKQALVPTNAYTLILKRTLKTGLWSSITLPVSLTAAQFKTAFGEQAKLARLKGQDAAIPTRIDFEKVDLSNDDATVIEPCKLYIMQTTRKANVEAGSYSKRLNDGSQVTVQAPYYTINNVVLPTVPSPIFRENAHQTTTVSGDIQFCGTQINQTTTIIPAHSYVLGAKDGMWYHTANALPVKGFRCWIATNVNAASPAKPLTFTIDGELQGSTTAIEGLHIEGTEASAHGAVYNLQGQKVADDASQMGTLPRGIYVVNHKKIMIK
;
A
#
# COMPACT_ATOMS: atom_id res chain seq x y z
N MET A 1 -14.46 42.69 39.52
CA MET A 1 -13.63 42.52 38.30
C MET A 1 -12.86 41.22 38.46
N ARG A 2 -13.23 40.19 37.70
CA ARG A 2 -12.86 38.79 37.93
C ARG A 2 -12.40 38.16 36.62
N LYS A 3 -11.32 37.39 36.74
CA LYS A 3 -10.90 36.22 35.97
C LYS A 3 -10.33 36.43 34.56
N ILE A 4 -9.02 36.22 34.49
CA ILE A 4 -8.22 35.89 33.31
C ILE A 4 -8.46 34.40 33.00
N ASN A 5 -8.97 34.10 31.81
CA ASN A 5 -9.07 32.74 31.27
C ASN A 5 -7.90 32.50 30.30
N LEU A 6 -7.02 31.57 30.67
CA LEU A 6 -6.03 30.97 29.78
C LEU A 6 -6.76 29.92 28.91
N PHE A 7 -6.88 30.17 27.60
CA PHE A 7 -7.34 29.16 26.65
C PHE A 7 -6.14 28.32 26.20
N PHE A 8 -6.09 27.06 26.68
CA PHE A 8 -5.34 26.00 26.02
C PHE A 8 -6.12 25.59 24.76
N ILE A 9 -5.57 25.90 23.58
CA ILE A 9 -6.07 25.39 22.30
C ILE A 9 -5.38 24.03 22.08
N LEU A 10 -6.11 22.94 22.36
CA LEU A 10 -5.79 21.62 21.82
C LEU A 10 -6.11 21.66 20.32
N PRO A 11 -5.18 21.35 19.40
CA PRO A 11 -5.56 21.07 18.02
C PRO A 11 -6.17 19.66 18.00
N VAL A 12 -7.50 19.60 17.90
CA VAL A 12 -8.23 18.39 17.54
C VAL A 12 -7.96 18.16 16.05
N MET A 13 -6.90 17.40 15.77
CA MET A 13 -6.58 16.92 14.44
C MET A 13 -7.54 15.76 14.13
N ILE A 14 -8.70 16.08 13.54
CA ILE A 14 -9.57 15.07 12.93
C ILE A 14 -8.87 14.60 11.66
N LEU A 15 -7.97 13.63 11.80
CA LEU A 15 -7.51 12.82 10.69
C LEU A 15 -8.70 11.95 10.26
N LEU A 16 -9.31 12.32 9.12
CA LEU A 16 -10.11 11.40 8.31
C LEU A 16 -9.16 10.28 7.83
N LEU A 17 -8.99 9.26 8.67
CA LEU A 17 -8.29 8.04 8.32
C LEU A 17 -9.13 7.32 7.26
N CYS A 18 -8.68 7.39 6.01
CA CYS A 18 -9.14 6.50 4.96
C CYS A 18 -8.64 5.10 5.31
N SER A 19 -9.48 4.32 5.98
CA SER A 19 -9.29 2.86 6.04
C SER A 19 -9.52 2.35 4.63
N THR A 20 -8.49 1.73 4.04
CA THR A 20 -8.68 0.88 2.88
C THR A 20 -9.77 -0.12 3.27
N ARG A 21 -10.91 -0.11 2.56
CA ARG A 21 -11.92 -1.16 2.73
C ARG A 21 -11.37 -2.43 2.13
N SER A 22 -10.44 -3.06 2.85
CA SER A 22 -10.03 -4.42 2.61
C SER A 22 -11.25 -5.27 2.93
N MET A 23 -11.86 -5.84 1.89
CA MET A 23 -12.90 -6.86 2.03
C MET A 23 -12.28 -8.13 2.61
N ALA A 24 -13.09 -8.95 3.25
CA ALA A 24 -12.62 -10.18 3.86
C ALA A 24 -12.31 -11.24 2.80
N GLN A 25 -11.55 -12.24 3.23
CA GLN A 25 -10.98 -13.26 2.38
C GLN A 25 -12.03 -13.97 1.49
N GLY A 26 -11.84 -13.90 0.17
CA GLY A 26 -12.56 -14.67 -0.86
C GLY A 26 -13.84 -14.04 -1.40
N GLN A 27 -14.08 -12.73 -1.20
CA GLN A 27 -15.41 -12.12 -1.39
C GLN A 27 -15.39 -10.76 -2.13
N ASP A 28 -16.42 -10.51 -2.96
CA ASP A 28 -16.86 -9.16 -3.32
C ASP A 28 -17.88 -8.64 -2.29
N ALA A 29 -18.40 -7.42 -2.46
CA ALA A 29 -19.39 -6.84 -1.54
C ALA A 29 -20.73 -7.60 -1.48
N ASN A 30 -20.98 -8.53 -2.41
CA ASN A 30 -22.24 -9.25 -2.56
C ASN A 30 -22.15 -10.72 -2.14
N TYR A 31 -20.93 -11.27 -2.03
CA TYR A 31 -20.74 -12.67 -1.67
C TYR A 31 -21.17 -12.92 -0.22
N LYS A 32 -22.08 -13.88 -0.04
CA LYS A 32 -22.56 -14.31 1.28
C LYS A 32 -22.27 -15.78 1.48
N TRP A 33 -21.47 -16.09 2.51
CA TRP A 33 -21.22 -17.48 2.88
C TRP A 33 -22.50 -18.20 3.27
N VAL A 34 -22.60 -19.47 2.86
CA VAL A 34 -23.67 -20.38 3.34
C VAL A 34 -23.35 -20.86 4.75
N GLY A 35 -22.09 -21.24 5.03
CA GLY A 35 -21.67 -21.86 6.29
C GLY A 35 -21.86 -23.38 6.29
N ASN A 36 -21.31 -24.06 7.29
CA ASN A 36 -21.33 -25.52 7.40
C ASN A 36 -21.99 -26.00 8.68
N GLU A 37 -22.57 -27.19 8.60
CA GLU A 37 -23.00 -27.94 9.78
C GLU A 37 -21.79 -28.49 10.52
N LEU A 38 -21.73 -28.32 11.85
CA LEU A 38 -20.59 -28.76 12.65
C LEU A 38 -20.30 -30.26 12.55
N SER A 39 -21.33 -31.09 12.39
CA SER A 39 -21.21 -32.54 12.19
C SER A 39 -20.52 -32.91 10.86
N THR A 40 -20.56 -32.03 9.86
CA THR A 40 -19.91 -32.24 8.56
C THR A 40 -18.45 -31.78 8.57
N VAL A 41 -18.10 -30.91 9.52
CA VAL A 41 -16.76 -30.36 9.70
C VAL A 41 -15.92 -31.28 10.58
N ILE A 42 -16.43 -31.69 11.74
CA ILE A 42 -15.65 -32.38 12.76
C ILE A 42 -15.47 -33.85 12.41
N GLY A 43 -14.22 -34.32 12.39
CA GLY A 43 -13.89 -35.72 12.09
C GLY A 43 -14.08 -36.09 10.61
N ASN A 44 -14.12 -35.09 9.73
CA ASN A 44 -14.24 -35.32 8.29
C ASN A 44 -12.95 -35.96 7.75
N SER A 45 -13.06 -36.90 6.82
CA SER A 45 -11.89 -37.51 6.17
C SER A 45 -11.10 -36.54 5.29
N ASN A 46 -11.72 -35.48 4.78
CA ASN A 46 -11.04 -34.41 4.04
C ASN A 46 -10.44 -33.40 5.03
N ALA A 47 -9.11 -33.25 5.01
CA ALA A 47 -8.39 -32.31 5.87
C ALA A 47 -8.81 -30.84 5.67
N ASP A 48 -9.21 -30.45 4.45
CA ASP A 48 -9.69 -29.09 4.16
C ASP A 48 -11.06 -28.81 4.80
N MET A 49 -11.87 -29.85 5.03
CA MET A 49 -13.14 -29.72 5.74
C MET A 49 -12.96 -29.55 7.25
N ASN A 50 -11.88 -30.09 7.83
CA ASN A 50 -11.59 -29.97 9.27
C ASN A 50 -10.99 -28.60 9.65
N ALA A 51 -10.37 -27.91 8.68
CA ALA A 51 -9.79 -26.59 8.86
C ALA A 51 -10.86 -25.52 8.67
N VAL A 52 -11.19 -24.77 9.73
CA VAL A 52 -12.29 -23.79 9.67
C VAL A 52 -11.85 -22.37 10.00
N TYR A 53 -12.65 -21.43 9.52
CA TYR A 53 -12.52 -20.00 9.72
C TYR A 53 -13.88 -19.51 10.23
N LEU A 54 -13.87 -18.74 11.31
CA LEU A 54 -15.09 -18.27 11.94
C LEU A 54 -15.47 -16.89 11.37
N TYR A 55 -16.50 -16.86 10.51
CA TYR A 55 -16.95 -15.66 9.80
C TYR A 55 -18.11 -14.97 10.52
N ASN A 56 -18.01 -13.66 10.76
CA ASN A 56 -19.05 -12.86 11.39
C ASN A 56 -20.07 -12.37 10.35
N VAL A 57 -21.36 -12.63 10.58
CA VAL A 57 -22.41 -12.27 9.62
C VAL A 57 -22.61 -10.76 9.53
N GLY A 58 -22.52 -10.03 10.64
CA GLY A 58 -22.82 -8.60 10.69
C GLY A 58 -21.74 -7.71 10.08
N THR A 59 -20.47 -8.07 10.27
CA THR A 59 -19.33 -7.26 9.82
C THR A 59 -18.66 -7.78 8.56
N GLY A 60 -18.91 -9.04 8.20
CA GLY A 60 -18.23 -9.71 7.10
C GLY A 60 -16.76 -10.04 7.38
N LYS A 61 -16.29 -9.90 8.62
CA LYS A 61 -14.90 -10.19 9.02
C LYS A 61 -14.77 -11.59 9.63
N TYR A 62 -13.55 -12.09 9.73
CA TYR A 62 -13.24 -13.37 10.36
C TYR A 62 -12.63 -13.18 11.75
N LEU A 63 -12.79 -14.18 12.61
CA LEU A 63 -12.01 -14.30 13.83
C LEU A 63 -10.52 -14.40 13.49
N ASN A 64 -9.73 -13.58 14.17
CA ASN A 64 -8.27 -13.61 14.14
C ASN A 64 -7.73 -13.23 15.54
N VAL A 65 -6.41 -13.22 15.72
CA VAL A 65 -5.69 -12.74 16.91
C VAL A 65 -4.90 -11.49 16.56
N GLY A 66 -4.44 -10.74 17.57
CA GLY A 66 -3.61 -9.55 17.38
C GLY A 66 -4.18 -8.30 18.05
N SER A 67 -4.63 -8.44 19.30
CA SER A 67 -5.01 -7.32 20.17
C SER A 67 -4.17 -7.36 21.47
N ILE A 68 -4.76 -7.18 22.64
CA ILE A 68 -4.08 -7.25 23.94
C ILE A 68 -3.23 -8.52 24.04
N TRP A 69 -1.99 -8.37 24.52
CA TRP A 69 -0.96 -9.44 24.57
C TRP A 69 -0.53 -10.02 23.21
N GLY A 70 -1.17 -9.63 22.10
CA GLY A 70 -1.00 -10.22 20.77
C GLY A 70 -1.78 -11.52 20.59
N THR A 71 -2.33 -12.05 21.67
CA THR A 71 -3.02 -13.35 21.71
C THR A 71 -4.51 -13.23 21.98
N SER A 72 -4.99 -12.03 22.38
CA SER A 72 -6.43 -11.78 22.42
C SER A 72 -6.99 -11.65 21.01
N ILE A 73 -8.25 -12.06 20.87
CA ILE A 73 -8.92 -12.07 19.57
C ILE A 73 -9.25 -10.67 19.04
N SER A 74 -9.37 -10.59 17.72
CA SER A 74 -9.85 -9.43 16.96
C SER A 74 -10.57 -9.91 15.69
N ALA A 75 -11.51 -9.14 15.16
CA ALA A 75 -12.15 -9.47 13.89
C ALA A 75 -11.38 -8.76 12.76
N TYR A 76 -10.93 -9.51 11.77
CA TYR A 76 -10.05 -9.02 10.69
C TYR A 76 -10.49 -9.55 9.33
N ASN A 77 -9.88 -9.03 8.26
CA ASN A 77 -10.23 -9.40 6.88
C ASN A 77 -9.68 -10.77 6.49
N VAL A 78 -8.52 -11.15 7.03
CA VAL A 78 -7.95 -12.49 6.91
C VAL A 78 -8.31 -13.28 8.18
N GLY A 79 -8.83 -14.49 7.99
CA GLY A 79 -9.22 -15.35 9.11
C GLY A 79 -8.06 -16.19 9.62
N MET A 80 -8.02 -16.39 10.94
CA MET A 80 -7.16 -17.39 11.55
C MET A 80 -7.77 -18.77 11.33
N ARG A 81 -6.93 -19.73 10.91
CA ARG A 81 -7.34 -21.14 10.81
C ARG A 81 -7.60 -21.71 12.20
N LEU A 82 -8.71 -22.42 12.35
CA LEU A 82 -9.16 -23.05 13.59
C LEU A 82 -9.38 -24.55 13.37
N ASN A 83 -9.26 -25.29 14.47
CA ASN A 83 -9.74 -26.67 14.58
C ASN A 83 -10.83 -26.74 15.66
N LEU A 84 -11.80 -27.62 15.44
CA LEU A 84 -12.90 -27.86 16.37
C LEU A 84 -12.87 -29.30 16.90
N THR A 85 -13.00 -29.44 18.20
CA THR A 85 -13.12 -30.74 18.87
C THR A 85 -14.44 -30.78 19.63
N LYS A 86 -15.30 -31.77 19.34
CA LYS A 86 -16.55 -31.96 20.08
C LYS A 86 -16.29 -32.67 21.41
N ILE A 87 -16.77 -32.08 22.49
CA ILE A 87 -16.61 -32.61 23.86
C ILE A 87 -17.88 -33.30 24.33
N SER A 88 -19.03 -32.65 24.15
CA SER A 88 -20.33 -33.21 24.52
C SER A 88 -21.44 -32.63 23.63
N ALA A 89 -22.71 -32.75 24.03
CA ALA A 89 -23.81 -32.11 23.32
C ALA A 89 -23.61 -30.59 23.33
N ASP A 90 -23.57 -29.99 22.14
CA ASP A 90 -23.36 -28.55 21.90
C ASP A 90 -22.08 -27.93 22.48
N THR A 91 -21.20 -28.69 23.14
CA THR A 91 -19.95 -28.20 23.74
C THR A 91 -18.73 -28.63 22.95
N TYR A 92 -17.86 -27.66 22.65
CA TYR A 92 -16.70 -27.80 21.79
C TYR A 92 -15.47 -27.09 22.36
N HIS A 93 -14.29 -27.60 22.04
CA HIS A 93 -13.04 -26.85 22.11
C HIS A 93 -12.75 -26.22 20.75
N ILE A 94 -12.24 -24.99 20.78
CA ILE A 94 -11.82 -24.24 19.59
C ILE A 94 -10.33 -23.98 19.73
N GLU A 95 -9.54 -24.46 18.79
CA GLU A 95 -8.08 -24.37 18.79
C GLU A 95 -7.60 -23.49 17.64
N GLY A 96 -6.62 -22.63 17.89
CA GLY A 96 -6.04 -21.75 16.86
C GLY A 96 -4.61 -22.10 16.48
N VAL A 97 -3.97 -21.13 15.82
CA VAL A 97 -2.63 -21.28 15.20
C VAL A 97 -1.47 -20.90 16.12
N LEU A 98 -1.75 -20.32 17.29
CA LEU A 98 -0.72 -19.95 18.26
C LEU A 98 -0.25 -21.17 19.04
N GLU A 99 0.97 -21.10 19.57
CA GLU A 99 1.50 -22.07 20.51
C GLU A 99 2.35 -21.33 21.55
N THR A 100 1.79 -21.18 22.75
CA THR A 100 2.48 -20.53 23.88
C THR A 100 2.58 -21.50 25.06
N ASP A 101 3.32 -21.11 26.09
CA ASP A 101 3.37 -21.86 27.36
C ASP A 101 1.97 -22.00 28.02
N ASP A 102 1.03 -21.10 27.69
CA ASP A 102 -0.35 -21.12 28.17
C ASP A 102 -1.30 -21.94 27.27
N GLY A 103 -0.83 -22.44 26.13
CA GLY A 103 -1.57 -23.28 25.19
C GLY A 103 -1.91 -22.63 23.85
N HIS A 104 -2.99 -23.15 23.24
CA HIS A 104 -3.45 -22.84 21.88
C HIS A 104 -4.98 -22.86 21.74
N MET A 105 -5.72 -23.05 22.83
CA MET A 105 -7.18 -23.04 22.84
C MET A 105 -7.72 -21.62 22.98
N LEU A 106 -8.94 -21.42 22.47
CA LEU A 106 -9.72 -20.21 22.65
C LEU A 106 -10.43 -20.25 24.01
N GLY A 107 -10.27 -19.24 24.86
CA GLY A 107 -10.96 -19.24 26.15
C GLY A 107 -10.85 -17.95 26.94
N PHE A 108 -11.66 -17.86 28.00
CA PHE A 108 -11.54 -16.83 29.03
C PHE A 108 -10.61 -17.32 30.13
N PRO A 109 -9.57 -16.57 30.49
CA PRO A 109 -8.63 -17.01 31.50
C PRO A 109 -9.30 -17.05 32.88
N HIS A 110 -8.81 -17.93 33.74
CA HIS A 110 -9.19 -17.95 35.14
C HIS A 110 -8.71 -16.68 35.84
N VAL A 111 -9.57 -16.09 36.67
CA VAL A 111 -9.18 -14.98 37.54
C VAL A 111 -8.84 -15.53 38.92
N LEU A 112 -7.66 -15.19 39.44
CA LEU A 112 -7.28 -15.55 40.79
C LEU A 112 -8.19 -14.85 41.80
N ALA A 113 -8.64 -15.58 42.82
CA ALA A 113 -9.49 -15.02 43.87
C ALA A 113 -8.80 -13.80 44.53
N GLY A 114 -9.51 -12.66 44.56
CA GLY A 114 -9.00 -11.40 45.10
C GLY A 114 -8.18 -10.54 44.12
N ASP A 115 -7.99 -10.96 42.86
CA ASP A 115 -7.36 -10.10 41.84
C ASP A 115 -8.36 -9.07 41.28
N GLU A 116 -8.51 -7.96 42.01
CA GLU A 116 -9.37 -6.83 41.65
C GLU A 116 -8.58 -5.65 41.06
N VAL A 117 -7.32 -5.87 40.64
CA VAL A 117 -6.45 -4.79 40.16
C VAL A 117 -6.98 -4.25 38.81
N PRO A 118 -7.44 -2.99 38.73
CA PRO A 118 -8.07 -2.48 37.51
C PRO A 118 -7.15 -2.53 36.28
N ASP A 119 -5.84 -2.32 36.47
CA ASP A 119 -4.82 -2.39 35.41
C ASP A 119 -4.70 -3.78 34.75
N LYS A 120 -5.10 -4.84 35.46
CA LYS A 120 -5.06 -6.21 34.96
C LYS A 120 -6.36 -6.66 34.32
N GLN A 121 -7.43 -5.86 34.40
CA GLN A 121 -8.76 -6.24 33.90
C GLN A 121 -8.72 -6.74 32.45
N SER A 122 -7.98 -6.03 31.59
CA SER A 122 -7.82 -6.41 30.18
C SER A 122 -7.11 -7.75 29.95
N SER A 123 -6.48 -8.33 30.97
CA SER A 123 -5.85 -9.65 30.90
C SER A 123 -6.83 -10.78 31.17
N TRP A 124 -8.04 -10.49 31.64
CA TRP A 124 -8.98 -11.54 32.01
C TRP A 124 -10.44 -11.30 31.63
N ASP A 125 -10.79 -10.09 31.21
CA ASP A 125 -12.16 -9.75 30.80
C ASP A 125 -12.48 -10.08 29.33
N ARG A 126 -11.64 -10.88 28.67
CA ARG A 126 -11.71 -11.16 27.24
C ARG A 126 -11.20 -12.54 26.88
N VAL A 127 -11.45 -12.90 25.64
CA VAL A 127 -11.06 -14.17 25.05
C VAL A 127 -9.65 -14.08 24.46
N PHE A 128 -8.87 -15.14 24.70
CA PHE A 128 -7.53 -15.31 24.14
C PHE A 128 -7.41 -16.65 23.41
N CYS A 129 -6.49 -16.71 22.44
CA CYS A 129 -6.21 -17.90 21.63
C CYS A 129 -4.83 -18.50 21.97
N ASP A 130 -4.57 -18.65 23.26
CA ASP A 130 -3.32 -19.17 23.80
C ASP A 130 -3.58 -19.83 25.16
N ARG A 131 -4.71 -20.54 25.30
CA ARG A 131 -5.20 -21.08 26.57
C ARG A 131 -5.15 -22.61 26.63
N ILE A 132 -5.29 -23.15 27.84
CA ILE A 132 -5.50 -24.58 28.13
C ILE A 132 -6.61 -24.74 29.19
N SER A 133 -7.17 -25.94 29.29
CA SER A 133 -8.29 -26.22 30.21
C SER A 133 -7.98 -25.99 31.70
N THR A 134 -6.70 -25.94 32.10
CA THR A 134 -6.30 -25.70 33.50
C THR A 134 -6.16 -24.22 33.84
N ASN A 135 -6.01 -23.33 32.86
CA ASN A 135 -5.82 -21.89 33.08
C ASN A 135 -6.98 -21.02 32.55
N ALA A 136 -8.00 -21.63 31.93
CA ALA A 136 -9.08 -20.92 31.29
C ALA A 136 -10.36 -21.76 31.17
N TYR A 137 -11.48 -21.05 31.09
CA TYR A 137 -12.75 -21.57 30.58
C TYR A 137 -12.65 -21.67 29.05
N VAL A 138 -12.52 -22.90 28.55
CA VAL A 138 -12.31 -23.21 27.11
C VAL A 138 -13.47 -23.99 26.49
N ASP A 139 -14.49 -24.31 27.29
CA ASP A 139 -15.68 -25.03 26.83
C ASP A 139 -16.66 -24.04 26.18
N TRP A 140 -16.75 -24.11 24.86
CA TRP A 140 -17.65 -23.28 24.05
C TRP A 140 -18.96 -24.01 23.78
N THR A 141 -20.08 -23.42 24.18
CA THR A 141 -21.39 -23.84 23.71
C THR A 141 -21.70 -23.17 22.38
N ILE A 142 -21.98 -23.97 21.35
CA ILE A 142 -22.27 -23.49 20.00
C ILE A 142 -23.69 -23.90 19.62
N LYS A 143 -24.57 -22.91 19.41
CA LYS A 143 -25.99 -23.14 19.10
C LYS A 143 -26.37 -22.58 17.75
N GLU A 144 -27.03 -23.39 16.94
CA GLU A 144 -27.59 -22.92 15.67
C GLU A 144 -28.74 -21.93 15.94
N THR A 145 -28.80 -20.84 15.17
CA THR A 145 -29.80 -19.77 15.36
C THR A 145 -31.21 -20.23 14.99
N SER A 146 -31.31 -21.15 14.03
CA SER A 146 -32.53 -21.85 13.65
C SER A 146 -32.15 -23.12 12.89
N SER A 147 -32.98 -24.16 12.97
CA SER A 147 -32.69 -25.47 12.35
C SER A 147 -32.30 -25.34 10.88
N GLY A 148 -31.08 -25.76 10.54
CA GLY A 148 -30.55 -25.76 9.17
C GLY A 148 -30.06 -24.40 8.65
N SER A 149 -29.99 -23.37 9.50
CA SER A 149 -29.49 -22.04 9.11
C SER A 149 -27.98 -22.01 8.87
N LYS A 150 -27.23 -22.98 9.40
CA LYS A 150 -25.76 -23.05 9.41
C LYS A 150 -25.12 -21.76 9.94
N THR A 151 -25.87 -21.08 10.81
CA THR A 151 -25.53 -19.82 11.44
C THR A 151 -25.66 -20.01 12.94
N TYR A 152 -24.67 -19.54 13.70
CA TYR A 152 -24.48 -19.95 15.09
C TYR A 152 -24.31 -18.75 16.01
N THR A 153 -24.74 -18.90 17.27
CA THR A 153 -24.25 -18.13 18.40
C THR A 153 -23.28 -18.98 19.20
N LEU A 154 -22.24 -18.36 19.73
CA LEU A 154 -21.20 -19.01 20.51
C LEU A 154 -21.10 -18.32 21.86
N TYR A 155 -21.03 -19.08 22.95
CA TYR A 155 -20.67 -18.53 24.25
C TYR A 155 -19.79 -19.50 25.04
N CYS A 156 -19.01 -18.94 25.96
CA CYS A 156 -18.33 -19.70 26.99
C CYS A 156 -18.94 -19.32 28.34
N LYS A 157 -19.23 -20.31 29.19
CA LYS A 157 -19.68 -20.03 30.56
C LYS A 157 -18.46 -19.65 31.38
N ASN A 158 -18.42 -18.42 31.84
CA ASN A 158 -17.33 -17.89 32.65
C ASN A 158 -17.86 -17.65 34.05
N ASP A 159 -17.34 -18.38 35.04
CA ASP A 159 -17.71 -18.24 36.45
C ASP A 159 -16.59 -17.55 37.26
N ALA A 160 -15.75 -16.75 36.61
CA ALA A 160 -14.67 -16.01 37.26
C ALA A 160 -15.17 -14.97 38.27
N THR A 161 -14.40 -14.81 39.34
CA THR A 161 -14.49 -13.70 40.30
C THR A 161 -13.33 -12.72 40.06
N PRO A 162 -13.58 -11.41 39.85
CA PRO A 162 -14.83 -10.69 40.09
C PRO A 162 -15.86 -10.79 38.94
N ALA A 163 -17.14 -10.62 39.28
CA ALA A 163 -18.29 -11.01 38.46
C ALA A 163 -18.50 -10.25 37.12
N ILE A 164 -17.61 -9.34 36.73
CA ILE A 164 -17.79 -8.51 35.53
C ILE A 164 -17.88 -9.33 34.23
N VAL A 165 -17.23 -10.50 34.19
CA VAL A 165 -17.34 -11.48 33.09
C VAL A 165 -18.11 -12.74 33.47
N HIS A 166 -18.87 -12.71 34.57
CA HIS A 166 -19.67 -13.87 34.99
C HIS A 166 -20.83 -14.12 34.01
N GLY A 167 -21.14 -15.40 33.82
CA GLY A 167 -22.30 -15.92 33.12
C GLY A 167 -21.95 -16.53 31.77
N ASN A 168 -22.97 -16.77 30.96
CA ASN A 168 -22.79 -17.19 29.57
C ASN A 168 -22.29 -15.98 28.77
N ARG A 169 -21.01 -15.95 28.39
CA ARG A 169 -20.42 -14.80 27.69
C ARG A 169 -20.38 -15.06 26.20
N TYR A 170 -21.26 -14.38 25.46
CA TYR A 170 -21.43 -14.57 24.03
C TYR A 170 -20.34 -13.86 23.23
N LEU A 171 -19.88 -14.48 22.16
CA LEU A 171 -18.90 -13.89 21.26
C LEU A 171 -19.60 -12.93 20.28
N VAL A 172 -19.37 -11.63 20.43
CA VAL A 172 -20.02 -10.59 19.61
C VAL A 172 -18.98 -9.59 19.11
N VAL A 173 -18.95 -9.32 17.80
CA VAL A 173 -18.12 -8.23 17.27
C VAL A 173 -18.74 -6.90 17.68
N ASP A 174 -17.93 -6.02 18.29
CA ASP A 174 -18.39 -4.75 18.82
C ASP A 174 -19.04 -3.89 17.71
N PRO A 175 -20.35 -3.59 17.79
CA PRO A 175 -21.04 -2.79 16.78
C PRO A 175 -20.59 -1.33 16.74
N THR A 176 -19.90 -0.86 17.79
CA THR A 176 -19.40 0.52 17.88
C THR A 176 -17.97 0.67 17.36
N ALA A 177 -17.25 -0.44 17.16
CA ALA A 177 -15.90 -0.41 16.62
C ALA A 177 -15.94 0.10 15.16
N SER A 178 -15.34 1.26 14.94
CA SER A 178 -15.23 1.90 13.63
C SER A 178 -13.83 2.46 13.42
N GLY A 179 -13.39 2.60 12.17
CA GLY A 179 -12.12 3.25 11.82
C GLY A 179 -10.85 2.40 11.94
N SER A 180 -10.94 1.14 12.39
CA SER A 180 -9.82 0.18 12.40
C SER A 180 -10.08 -1.00 11.47
N ASN A 181 -9.03 -1.55 10.87
CA ASN A 181 -9.11 -2.79 10.10
C ASN A 181 -9.37 -4.02 11.01
N ARG A 182 -8.94 -3.94 12.27
CA ARG A 182 -9.15 -4.94 13.33
C ARG A 182 -10.24 -4.45 14.29
N LEU A 183 -11.38 -5.13 14.32
CA LEU A 183 -12.49 -4.77 15.21
C LEU A 183 -12.41 -5.53 16.53
N SER A 184 -12.84 -4.86 17.60
CA SER A 184 -12.90 -5.42 18.94
C SER A 184 -14.11 -6.33 19.14
N PHE A 185 -14.08 -7.09 20.24
CA PHE A 185 -15.19 -7.91 20.69
C PHE A 185 -15.78 -7.37 22.00
N ILE A 186 -17.08 -7.57 22.16
CA ILE A 186 -17.78 -7.47 23.42
C ILE A 186 -18.38 -8.83 23.77
N TYR A 187 -18.69 -8.99 25.06
CA TYR A 187 -19.06 -10.31 25.60
C TYR A 187 -20.37 -10.24 26.39
N PRO A 188 -21.54 -9.96 25.80
CA PRO A 188 -22.78 -9.83 26.57
C PRO A 188 -23.24 -11.18 27.14
N THR A 189 -24.15 -11.14 28.13
CA THR A 189 -24.83 -12.34 28.65
C THR A 189 -26.05 -12.76 27.86
N ASP A 190 -26.52 -11.88 26.96
CA ASP A 190 -27.62 -12.11 26.03
C ASP A 190 -27.24 -11.51 24.66
N PRO A 191 -27.18 -12.32 23.57
CA PRO A 191 -26.81 -11.85 22.24
C PRO A 191 -27.97 -11.19 21.48
N THR A 192 -29.21 -11.26 21.98
CA THR A 192 -30.43 -10.97 21.21
C THR A 192 -30.47 -9.55 20.65
N SER A 193 -29.95 -8.56 21.39
CA SER A 193 -29.92 -7.15 20.97
C SER A 193 -28.85 -6.81 19.93
N TYR A 194 -27.97 -7.75 19.58
CA TYR A 194 -26.80 -7.51 18.73
C TYR A 194 -26.95 -8.02 17.29
N GLY A 195 -28.05 -8.70 16.99
CA GLY A 195 -28.39 -9.15 15.63
C GLY A 195 -27.25 -9.91 14.95
N ALA A 196 -26.93 -9.54 13.71
CA ALA A 196 -25.93 -10.21 12.89
C ALA A 196 -24.49 -10.14 13.46
N ASN A 197 -24.18 -9.18 14.34
CA ASN A 197 -22.86 -9.09 14.96
C ASN A 197 -22.59 -10.21 15.98
N ALA A 198 -23.65 -10.83 16.50
CA ALA A 198 -23.56 -12.01 17.37
C ALA A 198 -23.66 -13.34 16.62
N GLN A 199 -23.80 -13.29 15.29
CA GLN A 199 -24.02 -14.46 14.44
C GLN A 199 -22.75 -14.82 13.67
N TRP A 200 -22.47 -16.12 13.63
CA TRP A 200 -21.24 -16.67 13.07
C TRP A 200 -21.52 -17.81 12.10
N LYS A 201 -20.64 -17.98 11.11
CA LYS A 201 -20.63 -19.11 10.19
C LYS A 201 -19.27 -19.78 10.22
N PHE A 202 -19.28 -21.11 10.19
CA PHE A 202 -18.06 -21.90 10.04
C PHE A 202 -17.80 -22.13 8.56
N ILE A 203 -16.71 -21.52 8.09
CA ILE A 203 -16.26 -21.61 6.69
C ILE A 203 -15.07 -22.55 6.66
N THR A 204 -15.12 -23.60 5.87
CA THR A 204 -14.01 -24.55 5.75
C THR A 204 -12.95 -24.04 4.78
N LEU A 205 -11.74 -24.58 4.86
CA LEU A 205 -10.71 -24.35 3.84
C LEU A 205 -11.18 -24.84 2.46
N GLN A 206 -12.01 -25.89 2.42
CA GLN A 206 -12.64 -26.35 1.19
C GLN A 206 -13.55 -25.27 0.59
N ASP A 207 -14.41 -24.64 1.40
CA ASP A 207 -15.29 -23.56 0.92
C ASP A 207 -14.50 -22.38 0.35
N LEU A 208 -13.39 -22.02 1.01
CA LEU A 208 -12.50 -20.96 0.52
C LEU A 208 -11.86 -21.32 -0.83
N LYS A 209 -11.41 -22.57 -0.98
CA LYS A 209 -10.87 -23.09 -2.24
C LYS A 209 -11.94 -23.17 -3.34
N ASP A 210 -13.17 -23.55 -3.00
CA ASP A 210 -14.27 -23.67 -3.96
C ASP A 210 -14.87 -22.32 -4.36
N ALA A 211 -14.81 -21.33 -3.46
CA ALA A 211 -15.13 -19.94 -3.77
C ALA A 211 -14.11 -19.31 -4.71
N PHE A 212 -12.92 -19.88 -4.84
CA PHE A 212 -11.87 -19.42 -5.74
C PHE A 212 -12.18 -19.75 -7.21
N LYS A 213 -12.99 -18.92 -7.88
CA LYS A 213 -13.37 -19.14 -9.29
C LYS A 213 -12.56 -18.27 -10.25
N ALA A 214 -12.26 -18.82 -11.43
CA ALA A 214 -11.54 -18.12 -12.50
C ALA A 214 -12.32 -16.92 -13.09
N GLN A 215 -13.66 -16.97 -13.07
CA GLN A 215 -14.53 -16.00 -13.76
C GLN A 215 -14.67 -14.65 -13.02
N PHE A 216 -14.31 -14.57 -11.74
CA PHE A 216 -14.55 -13.39 -10.90
C PHE A 216 -13.66 -12.19 -11.23
N ALA A 217 -12.46 -12.43 -11.74
CA ALA A 217 -11.51 -11.35 -11.97
C ALA A 217 -11.85 -10.40 -13.12
N SER A 218 -12.76 -10.80 -14.03
CA SER A 218 -13.22 -9.93 -15.09
C SER A 218 -14.40 -9.05 -14.72
N SER A 219 -15.14 -9.28 -13.64
CA SER A 219 -16.31 -8.42 -13.34
C SER A 219 -16.42 -8.04 -11.85
N GLU A 220 -15.49 -8.51 -11.02
CA GLU A 220 -15.50 -8.32 -9.58
C GLU A 220 -14.09 -7.95 -9.07
N ALA A 221 -14.00 -7.63 -7.78
CA ALA A 221 -12.73 -7.37 -7.11
C ALA A 221 -11.81 -8.62 -7.13
N PRO A 222 -10.48 -8.46 -7.00
CA PRO A 222 -9.57 -9.59 -6.93
C PRO A 222 -9.95 -10.54 -5.79
N ALA A 223 -9.98 -11.85 -6.06
CA ALA A 223 -10.32 -12.84 -5.06
C ALA A 223 -9.18 -12.99 -4.05
N ASP A 224 -9.48 -12.95 -2.75
CA ASP A 224 -8.44 -13.10 -1.75
C ASP A 224 -7.94 -14.56 -1.68
N ALA A 225 -6.64 -14.74 -1.82
CA ALA A 225 -5.92 -16.01 -1.76
C ALA A 225 -4.97 -16.07 -0.54
N THR A 226 -5.09 -15.12 0.40
CA THR A 226 -4.16 -14.97 1.53
C THR A 226 -4.21 -16.17 2.48
N PHE A 227 -5.28 -16.97 2.48
CA PHE A 227 -5.32 -18.25 3.20
C PHE A 227 -4.32 -19.31 2.72
N LEU A 228 -3.78 -19.14 1.52
CA LEU A 228 -2.69 -19.98 1.04
C LEU A 228 -1.36 -19.63 1.74
N LEU A 229 -1.28 -18.43 2.31
CA LEU A 229 -0.16 -18.00 3.14
C LEU A 229 -0.30 -18.54 4.56
N THR A 230 0.84 -18.70 5.20
CA THR A 230 0.98 -19.08 6.59
C THR A 230 1.62 -17.91 7.34
N ASP A 231 1.02 -17.47 8.45
CA ASP A 231 1.50 -16.34 9.25
C ASP A 231 1.81 -15.06 8.43
N PRO A 232 0.86 -14.55 7.62
CA PRO A 232 1.09 -13.35 6.81
C PRO A 232 1.32 -12.06 7.63
N ASP A 233 0.89 -12.05 8.89
CA ASP A 233 0.97 -10.91 9.82
C ASP A 233 2.09 -11.07 10.88
N PHE A 234 3.00 -12.05 10.69
CA PHE A 234 4.14 -12.31 11.59
C PHE A 234 3.77 -12.32 13.09
N MET A 235 2.67 -13.00 13.42
CA MET A 235 2.01 -12.88 14.71
C MET A 235 2.86 -13.52 15.82
N ARG A 236 2.66 -13.02 17.04
CA ARG A 236 3.30 -13.59 18.24
C ARG A 236 3.01 -15.09 18.33
N SER A 237 4.06 -15.91 18.39
CA SER A 237 3.98 -17.34 18.68
C SER A 237 3.12 -18.15 17.70
N HIS A 238 3.01 -17.69 16.46
CA HIS A 238 2.28 -18.41 15.41
C HIS A 238 3.08 -19.62 14.92
N LYS A 239 2.50 -20.83 14.99
CA LYS A 239 3.16 -22.10 14.61
C LYS A 239 3.73 -22.11 13.20
N GLY A 240 3.07 -21.35 12.34
CA GLY A 240 3.40 -21.18 10.94
C GLY A 240 4.65 -20.36 10.62
N ILE A 241 5.22 -19.61 11.58
CA ILE A 241 6.34 -18.70 11.29
C ILE A 241 7.56 -19.41 10.66
N GLY A 242 7.77 -20.69 10.99
CA GLY A 242 8.84 -21.50 10.40
C GLY A 242 8.68 -21.80 8.89
N LYS A 243 7.54 -21.45 8.29
CA LYS A 243 7.32 -21.51 6.83
C LYS A 243 7.91 -20.30 6.09
N TRP A 244 8.23 -19.22 6.80
CA TRP A 244 9.03 -18.12 6.29
C TRP A 244 10.51 -18.48 6.40
N VAL A 245 11.09 -18.92 5.28
CA VAL A 245 12.49 -19.35 5.19
C VAL A 245 13.39 -18.12 5.13
N VAL A 246 14.33 -18.06 6.08
CA VAL A 246 15.32 -17.00 6.20
C VAL A 246 16.64 -17.47 5.58
N SER A 247 17.20 -16.66 4.67
CA SER A 247 18.45 -16.96 3.95
C SER A 247 19.39 -15.76 3.98
N GLY A 248 20.68 -15.98 4.27
CA GLY A 248 21.70 -14.91 4.32
C GLY A 248 21.63 -13.98 5.54
N LEU A 249 20.69 -14.23 6.46
CA LEU A 249 20.47 -13.40 7.65
C LEU A 249 20.77 -14.18 8.92
N GLN A 250 21.12 -13.48 10.00
CA GLN A 250 21.37 -14.08 11.31
C GLN A 250 20.15 -13.89 12.22
N GLN A 251 19.71 -14.98 12.86
CA GLN A 251 18.53 -15.00 13.73
C GLN A 251 18.78 -15.86 14.97
N ASN A 252 18.05 -15.57 16.05
CA ASN A 252 17.93 -16.44 17.21
C ASN A 252 16.46 -16.84 17.35
N TYR A 253 16.06 -17.86 16.58
CA TYR A 253 14.72 -18.42 16.59
C TYR A 253 14.56 -19.41 17.74
N LEU A 254 13.45 -19.32 18.47
CA LEU A 254 13.06 -20.20 19.56
C LEU A 254 11.92 -21.13 19.10
N PRO A 255 12.22 -22.35 18.63
CA PRO A 255 11.20 -23.23 18.03
C PRO A 255 10.07 -23.58 18.99
N ALA A 256 10.37 -23.76 20.28
CA ALA A 256 9.37 -24.12 21.29
C ALA A 256 8.33 -23.01 21.55
N LYS A 257 8.63 -21.75 21.21
CA LYS A 257 7.75 -20.59 21.44
C LYS A 257 7.33 -19.89 20.16
N TYR A 258 7.83 -20.34 19.01
CA TYR A 258 7.69 -19.68 17.71
C TYR A 258 8.00 -18.18 17.79
N ALA A 259 9.11 -17.83 18.44
CA ALA A 259 9.50 -16.46 18.75
C ALA A 259 10.98 -16.21 18.45
N PHE A 260 11.40 -14.94 18.46
CA PHE A 260 12.78 -14.54 18.10
C PHE A 260 13.39 -13.67 19.19
N ASN A 261 14.61 -13.98 19.62
CA ASN A 261 15.33 -13.12 20.55
C ASN A 261 15.99 -11.94 19.83
N GLN A 262 15.74 -10.76 20.38
CA GLN A 262 16.25 -9.49 19.90
C GLN A 262 17.60 -9.20 20.56
N GLU A 263 18.68 -9.70 19.96
CA GLU A 263 20.04 -9.50 20.48
C GLU A 263 20.97 -9.10 19.34
N GLN A 264 22.10 -8.48 19.67
CA GLN A 264 23.22 -8.43 18.74
C GLN A 264 23.89 -9.83 18.75
N PRO A 265 24.26 -10.42 17.59
CA PRO A 265 24.34 -9.81 16.26
C PRO A 265 23.21 -10.22 15.30
N ASN A 266 22.02 -10.56 15.81
CA ASN A 266 20.89 -11.03 15.01
C ASN A 266 20.33 -9.90 14.14
N THR A 267 20.41 -10.09 12.83
CA THR A 267 19.93 -9.14 11.83
C THR A 267 18.47 -9.35 11.47
N TYR A 268 17.92 -10.56 11.58
CA TYR A 268 16.48 -10.83 11.43
C TYR A 268 15.79 -10.96 12.79
N TYR A 269 14.63 -10.32 12.92
CA TYR A 269 13.83 -10.32 14.14
C TYR A 269 12.34 -10.14 13.82
N VAL A 270 11.50 -10.95 14.48
CA VAL A 270 10.05 -10.79 14.51
C VAL A 270 9.61 -10.47 15.93
N GLY A 271 8.97 -9.32 16.11
CA GLY A 271 8.44 -8.87 17.40
C GLY A 271 8.39 -7.35 17.53
N MET A 272 8.07 -6.88 18.74
CA MET A 272 7.90 -5.46 19.03
C MET A 272 8.90 -4.90 20.05
N GLY A 273 9.99 -5.62 20.31
CA GLY A 273 11.06 -5.21 21.22
C GLY A 273 10.99 -5.85 22.61
N GLN A 274 10.16 -6.89 22.80
CA GLN A 274 9.87 -7.44 24.13
C GLN A 274 10.78 -8.59 24.59
N MET A 275 10.67 -8.91 25.88
CA MET A 275 11.24 -10.11 26.50
C MET A 275 10.36 -11.35 26.24
N ASN A 276 10.83 -12.33 25.48
CA ASN A 276 10.05 -13.56 25.18
C ASN A 276 9.98 -14.55 26.34
N ALA A 277 10.96 -14.52 27.24
CA ALA A 277 11.00 -15.43 28.40
C ALA A 277 9.90 -15.09 29.42
N TRP A 278 9.60 -13.79 29.59
CA TRP A 278 8.68 -13.28 30.61
C TRP A 278 7.82 -12.16 30.04
N PRO A 279 6.76 -12.48 29.27
CA PRO A 279 5.81 -11.49 28.80
C PRO A 279 5.22 -10.71 29.98
N ASP A 280 5.23 -9.38 29.90
CA ASP A 280 4.80 -8.50 30.98
C ASP A 280 3.85 -7.39 30.48
N LYS A 281 3.65 -6.36 31.31
CA LYS A 281 2.80 -5.21 30.98
C LYS A 281 3.14 -4.54 29.63
N TYR A 282 4.40 -4.59 29.18
CA TYR A 282 4.78 -4.08 27.86
C TYR A 282 4.14 -4.91 26.74
N THR A 283 4.22 -6.24 26.87
CA THR A 283 3.59 -7.20 25.94
C THR A 283 2.08 -7.07 25.96
N ARG A 284 1.48 -6.87 27.14
CA ARG A 284 0.05 -6.62 27.26
C ARG A 284 -0.40 -5.44 26.41
N GLN A 285 0.31 -4.31 26.52
CA GLN A 285 -0.06 -3.06 25.89
C GLN A 285 0.19 -3.07 24.38
N TYR A 286 1.32 -3.62 23.94
CA TYR A 286 1.79 -3.49 22.56
C TYR A 286 1.73 -4.80 21.75
N GLY A 287 1.04 -5.80 22.31
CA GLY A 287 0.71 -7.10 21.74
C GLY A 287 0.34 -7.12 20.25
N SER A 288 -0.38 -6.10 19.79
CA SER A 288 -0.91 -5.99 18.44
C SER A 288 0.09 -5.52 17.39
N TYR A 289 1.30 -5.12 17.78
CA TYR A 289 2.26 -4.41 16.92
C TYR A 289 3.50 -5.26 16.56
N TRP A 290 3.32 -6.58 16.45
CA TRP A 290 4.38 -7.47 15.97
C TRP A 290 4.65 -7.20 14.50
N ILE A 291 5.92 -7.12 14.12
CA ILE A 291 6.35 -6.99 12.74
C ILE A 291 7.59 -7.84 12.52
N ALA A 292 7.88 -8.17 11.26
CA ALA A 292 9.17 -8.70 10.86
C ALA A 292 10.13 -7.55 10.50
N SER A 293 11.42 -7.77 10.74
CA SER A 293 12.44 -6.78 10.44
C SER A 293 13.81 -7.37 10.13
N ILE A 294 14.56 -6.66 9.29
CA ILE A 294 15.96 -6.92 8.95
C ILE A 294 16.76 -5.65 9.30
N ARG A 295 17.69 -5.76 10.22
CA ARG A 295 18.41 -4.64 10.86
C ARG A 295 19.91 -4.89 10.84
N ASN A 296 20.67 -3.96 10.29
CA ASN A 296 22.13 -4.03 10.33
C ASN A 296 22.63 -3.34 11.60
N LEU A 297 23.08 -4.15 12.54
CA LEU A 297 23.60 -3.72 13.84
C LEU A 297 25.14 -3.85 13.89
N GLY A 298 25.79 -3.64 12.74
CA GLY A 298 27.23 -3.80 12.53
C GLY A 298 27.63 -5.19 12.01
N ASN A 299 26.67 -6.04 11.63
CA ASN A 299 26.91 -7.40 11.13
C ASN A 299 26.66 -7.49 9.62
N ASN A 300 27.49 -6.78 8.85
CA ASN A 300 27.33 -6.64 7.39
C ASN A 300 27.27 -7.98 6.64
N ALA A 301 28.02 -8.99 7.10
CA ALA A 301 28.06 -10.32 6.49
C ALA A 301 26.71 -11.04 6.51
N TYR A 302 25.82 -10.67 7.44
CA TYR A 302 24.49 -11.28 7.60
C TYR A 302 23.36 -10.24 7.52
N ALA A 303 23.62 -9.05 6.97
CA ALA A 303 22.60 -8.00 6.80
C ALA A 303 21.95 -8.01 5.40
N ASN A 304 22.32 -8.96 4.54
CA ASN A 304 21.88 -9.08 3.16
C ASN A 304 21.35 -10.49 2.92
N GLY A 305 20.11 -10.61 2.47
CA GLY A 305 19.44 -11.90 2.43
C GLY A 305 17.98 -11.80 2.05
N SER A 306 17.21 -12.85 2.33
CA SER A 306 15.78 -12.87 2.07
C SER A 306 14.99 -13.58 3.16
N VAL A 307 13.71 -13.23 3.24
CA VAL A 307 12.68 -13.93 4.00
C VAL A 307 11.61 -14.32 3.00
N THR A 308 11.40 -15.62 2.80
CA THR A 308 10.64 -16.17 1.68
C THR A 308 9.62 -17.19 2.16
N GLN A 309 8.41 -17.15 1.62
CA GLN A 309 7.43 -18.23 1.76
C GLN A 309 7.11 -18.84 0.40
N LYS A 310 7.08 -20.17 0.35
CA LYS A 310 6.62 -20.96 -0.78
C LYS A 310 5.13 -21.21 -0.65
N VAL A 311 4.38 -20.94 -1.72
CA VAL A 311 2.93 -20.98 -1.74
C VAL A 311 2.48 -21.77 -2.97
N ASN A 312 1.75 -22.86 -2.76
CA ASN A 312 1.12 -23.57 -3.87
C ASN A 312 -0.17 -22.85 -4.22
N VAL A 313 -0.21 -22.22 -5.40
CA VAL A 313 -1.39 -21.47 -5.84
C VAL A 313 -2.41 -22.40 -6.48
N LEU A 314 -3.69 -22.01 -6.47
CA LEU A 314 -4.78 -22.89 -6.93
C LEU A 314 -5.00 -22.83 -8.45
N LYS A 315 -4.71 -21.68 -9.07
CA LYS A 315 -5.02 -21.40 -10.48
C LYS A 315 -3.87 -20.71 -11.19
N LYS A 316 -3.72 -20.96 -12.49
CA LYS A 316 -2.98 -20.10 -13.40
C LYS A 316 -3.60 -18.70 -13.45
N GLY A 317 -2.80 -17.71 -13.81
CA GLY A 317 -3.23 -16.33 -14.00
C GLY A 317 -2.43 -15.34 -13.15
N TRP A 318 -2.91 -14.11 -13.09
CA TRP A 318 -2.27 -13.01 -12.38
C TRP A 318 -2.60 -13.03 -10.90
N TYR A 319 -1.58 -12.78 -10.07
CA TYR A 319 -1.70 -12.60 -8.64
C TYR A 319 -1.08 -11.26 -8.23
N ARG A 320 -1.79 -10.51 -7.39
CA ARG A 320 -1.26 -9.35 -6.69
C ARG A 320 -0.70 -9.81 -5.34
N VAL A 321 0.59 -9.59 -5.14
CA VAL A 321 1.27 -9.76 -3.85
C VAL A 321 1.46 -8.38 -3.26
N SER A 322 1.06 -8.18 -2.00
CA SER A 322 1.31 -6.92 -1.29
C SER A 322 1.78 -7.14 0.13
N CYS A 323 2.45 -6.15 0.70
CA CYS A 323 2.79 -6.07 2.12
C CYS A 323 2.88 -4.62 2.56
N ASP A 324 2.74 -4.39 3.87
CA ASP A 324 3.16 -3.13 4.48
C ASP A 324 4.67 -3.21 4.73
N GLY A 325 5.42 -2.16 4.40
CA GLY A 325 6.85 -2.15 4.68
C GLY A 325 7.64 -0.98 4.12
N PHE A 326 8.82 -0.80 4.69
CA PHE A 326 9.80 0.18 4.22
C PHE A 326 11.22 -0.35 4.34
N TYR A 327 12.15 0.35 3.68
CA TYR A 327 13.56 0.29 4.00
C TYR A 327 14.11 1.69 4.34
N SER A 328 15.09 1.72 5.24
CA SER A 328 15.70 2.93 5.78
C SER A 328 17.22 2.80 5.68
N PRO A 329 17.82 3.34 4.61
CA PRO A 329 19.27 3.34 4.48
C PRO A 329 19.88 4.29 5.52
N GLY A 330 20.96 3.84 6.16
CA GLY A 330 21.85 4.69 6.92
C GLY A 330 22.56 5.71 6.01
N ALA A 331 23.22 6.70 6.61
CA ALA A 331 23.94 7.72 5.85
C ALA A 331 25.01 7.10 4.94
N GLY A 332 24.89 7.33 3.63
CA GLY A 332 25.80 6.78 2.62
C GLY A 332 25.71 5.25 2.45
N SER A 333 24.64 4.62 2.92
CA SER A 333 24.36 3.20 2.71
C SER A 333 23.86 2.92 1.29
N ASN A 334 24.16 1.73 0.79
CA ASN A 334 23.64 1.21 -0.46
C ASN A 334 22.37 0.35 -0.28
N LEU A 335 21.78 0.33 0.91
CA LEU A 335 20.64 -0.52 1.25
C LEU A 335 19.50 -0.38 0.24
N LYS A 336 19.06 -1.54 -0.25
CA LYS A 336 17.85 -1.74 -1.02
C LYS A 336 17.11 -2.94 -0.47
N ALA A 337 15.83 -2.74 -0.17
CA ALA A 337 14.91 -3.85 0.12
C ALA A 337 13.79 -3.87 -0.91
N SER A 338 13.41 -5.06 -1.36
CA SER A 338 12.40 -5.23 -2.39
C SER A 338 11.41 -6.31 -1.96
N ILE A 339 10.12 -6.06 -2.20
CA ILE A 339 9.13 -7.13 -2.27
C ILE A 339 9.37 -7.90 -3.57
N PHE A 340 9.29 -9.22 -3.53
CA PHE A 340 9.45 -10.05 -4.72
C PHE A 340 8.43 -11.17 -4.77
N ALA A 341 8.17 -11.64 -6.00
CA ALA A 341 7.40 -12.82 -6.27
C ALA A 341 8.01 -13.56 -7.47
N ASN A 342 8.26 -14.87 -7.35
CA ASN A 342 8.74 -15.67 -8.46
C ASN A 342 8.13 -17.08 -8.49
N VAL A 343 7.72 -17.53 -9.67
CA VAL A 343 7.26 -18.90 -9.88
C VAL A 343 8.47 -19.82 -10.02
N THR A 344 8.51 -20.89 -9.21
CA THR A 344 9.62 -21.86 -9.20
C THR A 344 9.89 -22.40 -10.60
N GLY A 345 11.12 -22.24 -11.08
CA GLY A 345 11.56 -22.74 -12.38
C GLY A 345 11.14 -21.89 -13.59
N SER A 346 10.41 -20.79 -13.39
CA SER A 346 10.04 -19.89 -14.49
C SER A 346 11.17 -18.90 -14.81
N SER A 347 11.34 -18.61 -16.10
CA SER A 347 12.19 -17.52 -16.61
C SER A 347 11.37 -16.43 -17.33
N ASP A 348 10.04 -16.52 -17.33
CA ASP A 348 9.17 -15.46 -17.84
C ASP A 348 9.29 -14.24 -16.90
N GLY A 349 9.62 -13.07 -17.45
CA GLY A 349 9.77 -11.84 -16.67
C GLY A 349 8.51 -11.44 -15.92
N ARG A 350 7.32 -11.85 -16.36
CA ARG A 350 6.06 -11.62 -15.63
C ARG A 350 5.88 -12.57 -14.44
N SER A 351 6.56 -13.71 -14.46
CA SER A 351 6.57 -14.70 -13.40
C SER A 351 7.73 -14.52 -12.44
N VAL A 352 8.63 -13.55 -12.67
CA VAL A 352 9.79 -13.25 -11.83
C VAL A 352 9.88 -11.73 -11.67
N VAL A 353 9.17 -11.21 -10.67
CA VAL A 353 8.98 -9.77 -10.47
C VAL A 353 9.47 -9.32 -9.10
N SER A 354 9.93 -8.08 -9.03
CA SER A 354 10.31 -7.44 -7.78
C SER A 354 10.18 -5.94 -7.88
N ASN A 355 9.89 -5.27 -6.77
CA ASN A 355 9.91 -3.82 -6.66
C ASN A 355 10.55 -3.41 -5.33
N ASP A 356 11.30 -2.31 -5.33
CA ASP A 356 11.78 -1.69 -4.09
C ASP A 356 10.59 -1.36 -3.18
N LEU A 357 10.76 -1.65 -1.88
CA LEU A 357 9.85 -1.17 -0.85
C LEU A 357 9.91 0.37 -0.78
N ASN A 358 8.90 0.96 -0.17
CA ASN A 358 8.90 2.39 0.14
C ASN A 358 10.13 2.78 0.99
N VAL A 359 10.68 3.96 0.74
CA VAL A 359 11.76 4.51 1.59
C VAL A 359 11.12 5.09 2.86
N PHE A 360 11.72 4.79 4.02
CA PHE A 360 11.25 5.34 5.29
C PHE A 360 11.30 6.86 5.30
N GLY A 361 10.15 7.49 5.51
CA GLY A 361 9.90 8.93 5.51
C GLY A 361 10.45 9.69 6.71
N LYS A 362 11.08 8.99 7.67
CA LYS A 362 11.72 9.57 8.88
C LYS A 362 10.71 10.26 9.81
N GLU A 363 9.50 9.72 9.91
CA GLU A 363 8.45 10.14 10.85
C GLU A 363 8.88 9.99 12.31
N PHE A 364 9.87 9.11 12.56
CA PHE A 364 10.53 8.97 13.85
C PHE A 364 12.01 8.63 13.68
N ASN A 365 12.80 8.88 14.73
CA ASN A 365 14.20 8.49 14.83
C ASN A 365 14.34 7.18 15.61
N TYR A 366 15.43 6.47 15.36
CA TYR A 366 15.81 5.27 16.10
C TYR A 366 17.34 5.17 16.24
N THR A 367 17.81 4.55 17.31
CA THR A 367 19.22 4.20 17.51
C THR A 367 19.45 2.69 17.56
N LYS A 368 20.72 2.28 17.55
CA LYS A 368 21.12 0.88 17.73
C LYS A 368 20.68 0.35 19.08
N GLU A 369 20.84 1.17 20.13
CA GLU A 369 20.46 0.84 21.50
C GLU A 369 18.95 0.60 21.59
N GLU A 370 18.14 1.46 20.96
CA GLU A 370 16.68 1.27 20.94
C GLU A 370 16.28 0.03 20.13
N LEU A 371 16.94 -0.22 18.99
CA LEU A 371 16.71 -1.43 18.19
C LEU A 371 17.19 -2.71 18.89
N THR A 372 18.06 -2.65 19.90
CA THR A 372 18.55 -3.83 20.64
C THR A 372 18.05 -3.91 22.09
N LYS A 373 17.40 -2.87 22.59
CA LYS A 373 16.79 -2.84 23.92
C LYS A 373 15.66 -3.86 24.01
N THR A 374 15.72 -4.69 25.06
CA THR A 374 14.57 -5.47 25.53
C THR A 374 13.71 -4.58 26.43
N TYR A 375 12.53 -4.21 25.94
CA TYR A 375 11.56 -3.39 26.64
C TYR A 375 10.75 -4.24 27.63
N LYS A 376 10.51 -3.68 28.82
CA LYS A 376 9.84 -4.33 29.95
C LYS A 376 8.70 -3.47 30.49
N ALA A 377 8.01 -3.94 31.52
CA ALA A 377 6.89 -3.26 32.16
C ALA A 377 7.19 -1.81 32.56
N VAL A 378 8.42 -1.52 33.00
CA VAL A 378 8.87 -0.17 33.36
C VAL A 378 8.95 0.78 32.17
N ASP A 379 9.06 0.24 30.95
CA ASP A 379 9.18 0.99 29.71
C ASP A 379 7.84 1.20 29.00
N VAL A 380 6.71 0.84 29.60
CA VAL A 380 5.38 0.90 28.92
C VAL A 380 5.02 2.30 28.40
N ALA A 381 5.58 3.36 28.96
CA ALA A 381 5.40 4.74 28.46
C ALA A 381 6.28 5.06 27.23
N THR A 382 7.17 4.15 26.82
CA THR A 382 8.15 4.31 25.75
C THR A 382 7.95 3.26 24.66
N GLU A 383 7.51 3.70 23.50
CA GLU A 383 7.34 2.85 22.33
C GLU A 383 8.69 2.52 21.70
N SER A 384 8.91 1.23 21.43
CA SER A 384 10.05 0.76 20.65
C SER A 384 9.96 1.25 19.19
N PRO A 385 11.09 1.27 18.45
CA PRO A 385 11.06 1.56 17.02
C PRO A 385 10.11 0.64 16.24
N TYR A 386 9.99 -0.63 16.63
CA TYR A 386 9.12 -1.61 15.98
C TYR A 386 7.64 -1.25 16.12
N ILE A 387 7.21 -0.81 17.31
CA ILE A 387 5.83 -0.37 17.55
C ILE A 387 5.51 0.86 16.72
N LYS A 388 6.44 1.83 16.66
CA LYS A 388 6.27 3.03 15.84
C LYS A 388 6.12 2.68 14.36
N ALA A 389 6.93 1.76 13.84
CA ALA A 389 6.80 1.26 12.47
C ALA A 389 5.45 0.58 12.22
N ALA A 390 5.03 -0.33 13.12
CA ALA A 390 3.73 -1.01 13.01
C ALA A 390 2.56 -0.01 12.98
N LYS A 391 2.58 1.01 13.83
CA LYS A 391 1.58 2.09 13.82
C LYS A 391 1.60 2.90 12.53
N SER A 392 2.77 3.14 11.94
CA SER A 392 2.86 3.76 10.62
C SER A 392 2.27 2.89 9.51
N PHE A 393 2.28 1.56 9.65
CA PHE A 393 1.59 0.68 8.70
C PHE A 393 0.06 0.85 8.76
N GLU A 394 -0.50 1.08 9.96
CA GLU A 394 -1.94 1.33 10.14
C GLU A 394 -2.45 2.60 9.44
N THR A 395 -1.57 3.55 9.10
CA THR A 395 -1.95 4.78 8.36
C THR A 395 -1.97 4.56 6.84
N GLY A 396 -1.52 3.41 6.35
CA GLY A 396 -1.52 3.06 4.93
C GLY A 396 -0.38 3.67 4.10
N ILE A 397 0.54 4.43 4.69
CA ILE A 397 1.60 5.15 3.94
C ILE A 397 2.76 4.26 3.47
N TYR A 398 2.78 2.99 3.87
CA TYR A 398 3.84 2.03 3.56
C TYR A 398 3.33 0.80 2.78
N ASN A 399 2.25 0.93 2.03
CA ASN A 399 1.74 -0.14 1.17
C ASN A 399 2.67 -0.41 -0.02
N ASN A 400 3.02 -1.67 -0.24
CA ASN A 400 3.81 -2.13 -1.39
C ASN A 400 3.06 -3.24 -2.11
N ALA A 401 3.13 -3.26 -3.45
CA ALA A 401 2.48 -4.31 -4.24
C ALA A 401 3.20 -4.58 -5.56
N ILE A 402 3.10 -5.83 -6.00
CA ILE A 402 3.57 -6.34 -7.29
C ILE A 402 2.53 -7.28 -7.88
N LEU A 403 2.57 -7.43 -9.20
CA LEU A 403 1.77 -8.39 -9.96
C LEU A 403 2.67 -9.44 -10.57
N VAL A 404 2.34 -10.70 -10.36
CA VAL A 404 3.06 -11.87 -10.86
C VAL A 404 2.12 -12.77 -11.65
N TYR A 405 2.58 -13.28 -12.78
CA TYR A 405 1.83 -14.25 -13.58
C TYR A 405 2.24 -15.67 -13.21
N VAL A 406 1.26 -16.52 -12.93
CA VAL A 406 1.42 -17.96 -12.67
C VAL A 406 1.02 -18.73 -13.95
N PRO A 407 1.95 -19.48 -14.58
CA PRO A 407 1.69 -20.17 -15.84
C PRO A 407 0.70 -21.34 -15.77
N ALA A 408 0.69 -22.11 -14.68
CA ALA A 408 -0.16 -23.29 -14.54
C ALA A 408 -0.87 -23.38 -13.16
N ASP A 409 -2.01 -24.07 -13.14
CA ASP A 409 -2.71 -24.43 -11.91
C ASP A 409 -1.77 -25.28 -11.03
N GLY A 410 -1.65 -24.96 -9.73
CA GLY A 410 -0.84 -25.73 -8.80
C GLY A 410 0.64 -25.34 -8.73
N ASP A 411 1.11 -24.39 -9.55
CA ASP A 411 2.50 -23.94 -9.55
C ASP A 411 2.92 -23.36 -8.18
N GLU A 412 4.20 -23.51 -7.84
CA GLU A 412 4.77 -22.96 -6.60
C GLU A 412 5.19 -21.50 -6.82
N LEU A 413 4.57 -20.59 -6.08
CA LEU A 413 4.91 -19.17 -6.02
C LEU A 413 5.74 -18.87 -4.78
N ASN A 414 6.95 -18.34 -4.95
CA ASN A 414 7.78 -17.83 -3.88
C ASN A 414 7.51 -16.34 -3.70
N ILE A 415 7.12 -15.91 -2.50
CA ILE A 415 6.92 -14.50 -2.15
C ILE A 415 7.78 -14.09 -0.97
N GLY A 416 8.16 -12.82 -0.87
CA GLY A 416 8.88 -12.35 0.31
C GLY A 416 9.58 -11.01 0.15
N ILE A 417 10.49 -10.75 1.09
CA ILE A 417 11.38 -9.58 1.09
C ILE A 417 12.81 -10.02 0.80
N LYS A 418 13.50 -9.27 -0.06
CA LYS A 418 14.94 -9.41 -0.32
C LYS A 418 15.64 -8.11 0.04
N VAL A 419 16.71 -8.21 0.82
CA VAL A 419 17.58 -7.10 1.21
C VAL A 419 18.95 -7.28 0.56
N SER A 420 19.47 -6.20 -0.01
CA SER A 420 20.80 -6.13 -0.62
C SER A 420 21.43 -4.76 -0.37
N GLY A 421 22.75 -4.67 -0.50
CA GLY A 421 23.49 -3.43 -0.30
C GLY A 421 23.47 -2.89 1.14
N SER A 422 23.00 -3.66 2.12
CA SER A 422 23.09 -3.24 3.52
C SER A 422 24.52 -3.35 4.01
N ASP A 423 25.18 -2.21 4.15
CA ASP A 423 26.60 -2.10 4.45
C ASP A 423 26.92 -1.09 5.57
N LYS A 424 25.90 -0.44 6.13
CA LYS A 424 26.03 0.49 7.26
C LYS A 424 25.21 0.04 8.45
N GLU A 425 25.72 0.36 9.64
CA GLU A 425 24.93 0.30 10.86
C GLU A 425 23.70 1.22 10.75
N LEU A 426 22.59 0.80 11.36
CA LEU A 426 21.26 1.46 11.31
C LEU A 426 20.50 1.31 9.99
N ASP A 427 21.04 0.59 9.00
CA ASP A 427 20.23 0.08 7.91
C ASP A 427 19.10 -0.79 8.47
N TRP A 428 17.87 -0.48 8.09
CA TRP A 428 16.71 -1.17 8.63
C TRP A 428 15.61 -1.36 7.59
N THR A 429 15.07 -2.56 7.52
CA THR A 429 13.89 -2.91 6.74
C THR A 429 12.85 -3.47 7.71
N ALA A 430 11.63 -2.96 7.64
CA ALA A 430 10.51 -3.38 8.46
C ALA A 430 9.34 -3.74 7.54
N PHE A 431 8.62 -4.82 7.85
CA PHE A 431 7.51 -5.28 7.02
C PHE A 431 6.53 -6.16 7.78
N ASP A 432 5.28 -6.16 7.32
CA ASP A 432 4.16 -6.91 7.88
C ASP A 432 3.01 -7.09 6.86
N ASN A 433 1.94 -7.80 7.22
CA ASN A 433 0.65 -7.85 6.52
C ASN A 433 0.78 -8.26 5.04
N PHE A 434 1.38 -9.44 4.79
CA PHE A 434 1.41 -9.99 3.43
C PHE A 434 0.01 -10.40 2.97
N GLN A 435 -0.37 -9.98 1.77
CA GLN A 435 -1.62 -10.38 1.13
C GLN A 435 -1.36 -10.95 -0.25
N LEU A 436 -2.12 -11.97 -0.60
CA LEU A 436 -2.13 -12.58 -1.92
C LEU A 436 -3.54 -12.51 -2.48
N LYS A 437 -3.71 -11.87 -3.64
CA LYS A 437 -5.02 -11.74 -4.30
C LYS A 437 -4.93 -12.20 -5.74
N TYR A 438 -5.92 -12.94 -6.21
CA TYR A 438 -6.00 -13.44 -7.57
C TYR A 438 -6.77 -12.47 -8.48
N CYS A 439 -6.11 -12.08 -9.55
CA CYS A 439 -6.55 -11.08 -10.52
C CYS A 439 -6.97 -11.69 -11.86
N GLY A 440 -7.14 -13.02 -11.93
CA GLY A 440 -7.60 -13.70 -13.14
C GLY A 440 -6.52 -13.92 -14.20
N ASP A 441 -6.88 -14.63 -15.24
CA ASP A 441 -5.98 -14.91 -16.38
C ASP A 441 -6.14 -13.91 -17.54
N ASN A 442 -7.12 -13.01 -17.44
CA ASN A 442 -7.39 -12.02 -18.49
C ASN A 442 -6.40 -10.85 -18.42
N ASP A 443 -5.84 -10.50 -19.57
CA ASP A 443 -4.95 -9.35 -19.72
C ASP A 443 -5.38 -8.43 -20.86
N MET A 444 -4.81 -7.23 -20.89
CA MET A 444 -4.94 -6.25 -21.97
C MET A 444 -3.57 -5.66 -22.24
N LEU A 445 -3.22 -5.47 -23.52
CA LEU A 445 -1.98 -4.85 -23.93
C LEU A 445 -2.24 -3.43 -24.44
N LEU A 446 -1.49 -2.46 -23.91
CA LEU A 446 -1.38 -1.10 -24.44
C LEU A 446 0.09 -0.82 -24.77
N ASP A 447 0.37 -0.52 -26.03
CA ASP A 447 1.75 -0.37 -26.53
C ASP A 447 1.98 0.97 -27.24
N GLU A 448 2.92 1.77 -26.71
CA GLU A 448 3.23 3.12 -27.19
C GLU A 448 3.82 3.15 -28.60
N ASP A 449 4.27 2.02 -29.13
CA ASP A 449 4.87 1.91 -30.45
C ASP A 449 3.87 1.54 -31.56
N GLN A 450 2.63 1.16 -31.20
CA GLN A 450 1.57 0.80 -32.16
C GLN A 450 1.10 2.02 -32.95
N THR A 451 1.10 1.93 -34.29
CA THR A 451 0.74 3.04 -35.20
C THR A 451 -0.73 3.07 -35.61
N SER A 452 -1.54 2.17 -35.06
CA SER A 452 -2.98 2.06 -35.33
C SER A 452 -3.70 1.52 -34.10
N LEU A 453 -4.99 1.81 -33.96
CA LEU A 453 -5.85 1.22 -32.92
C LEU A 453 -6.36 -0.18 -33.29
N ASP A 454 -6.06 -0.65 -34.50
CA ASP A 454 -6.48 -1.97 -35.00
C ASP A 454 -6.10 -3.10 -34.04
N TYR A 455 -4.90 -3.05 -33.45
CA TYR A 455 -4.47 -4.05 -32.44
C TYR A 455 -5.38 -4.06 -31.21
N LEU A 456 -5.91 -2.91 -30.78
CA LEU A 456 -6.79 -2.79 -29.63
C LEU A 456 -8.16 -3.39 -29.92
N THR A 457 -8.72 -3.12 -31.11
CA THR A 457 -9.97 -3.75 -31.58
C THR A 457 -9.82 -5.26 -31.70
N LYS A 458 -8.69 -5.74 -32.21
CA LYS A 458 -8.41 -7.18 -32.41
C LYS A 458 -8.10 -7.97 -31.13
N GLN A 459 -7.86 -7.29 -30.01
CA GLN A 459 -7.81 -7.96 -28.71
C GLN A 459 -9.19 -8.47 -28.25
N ALA A 460 -10.28 -8.06 -28.91
CA ALA A 460 -11.65 -8.52 -28.64
C ALA A 460 -12.07 -8.36 -27.16
N LEU A 461 -11.66 -7.24 -26.55
CA LEU A 461 -11.93 -6.94 -25.15
C LEU A 461 -13.42 -6.64 -24.95
N VAL A 462 -14.01 -7.27 -23.93
CA VAL A 462 -15.38 -6.98 -23.48
C VAL A 462 -15.38 -5.70 -22.61
N PRO A 463 -16.18 -4.67 -22.93
CA PRO A 463 -16.18 -3.37 -22.23
C PRO A 463 -16.53 -3.37 -20.75
N THR A 464 -17.25 -4.39 -20.28
CA THR A 464 -17.62 -4.55 -18.87
C THR A 464 -16.58 -5.35 -18.10
N ASN A 465 -15.57 -5.88 -18.79
CA ASN A 465 -14.61 -6.76 -18.17
C ASN A 465 -13.37 -6.00 -17.69
N ALA A 466 -12.88 -6.38 -16.52
CA ALA A 466 -11.61 -6.01 -15.95
C ALA A 466 -10.50 -6.95 -16.44
N TYR A 467 -9.32 -6.37 -16.68
CA TYR A 467 -8.13 -7.04 -17.20
C TYR A 467 -6.90 -6.61 -16.41
N THR A 468 -5.89 -7.48 -16.36
CA THR A 468 -4.54 -7.01 -16.02
C THR A 468 -3.94 -6.28 -17.22
N LEU A 469 -3.77 -4.97 -17.10
CA LEU A 469 -3.17 -4.13 -18.13
C LEU A 469 -1.65 -4.32 -18.14
N ILE A 470 -1.12 -4.73 -19.29
CA ILE A 470 0.28 -4.68 -19.69
C ILE A 470 0.48 -3.36 -20.44
N LEU A 471 1.14 -2.39 -19.80
CA LEU A 471 1.37 -1.05 -20.33
C LEU A 471 2.84 -0.89 -20.74
N LYS A 472 3.10 -0.88 -22.05
CA LYS A 472 4.38 -0.45 -22.61
C LYS A 472 4.38 1.07 -22.78
N ARG A 473 4.98 1.74 -21.79
CA ARG A 473 5.21 3.19 -21.78
C ARG A 473 6.61 3.49 -21.25
N THR A 474 7.44 4.19 -22.03
CA THR A 474 8.80 4.57 -21.58
C THR A 474 8.76 5.77 -20.64
N LEU A 475 8.97 5.52 -19.34
CA LEU A 475 9.04 6.53 -18.29
C LEU A 475 10.40 6.50 -17.60
N LYS A 476 10.84 7.65 -17.06
CA LYS A 476 12.03 7.76 -16.23
C LYS A 476 11.65 8.19 -14.82
N THR A 477 12.14 7.46 -13.83
CA THR A 477 11.91 7.75 -12.41
C THR A 477 12.41 9.14 -12.04
N GLY A 478 11.62 9.88 -11.28
CA GLY A 478 11.95 11.22 -10.80
C GLY A 478 11.82 12.33 -11.84
N LEU A 479 11.53 12.03 -13.10
CA LEU A 479 11.33 13.04 -14.13
C LEU A 479 9.84 13.19 -14.46
N TRP A 480 9.42 14.42 -14.75
CA TRP A 480 8.09 14.64 -15.29
C TRP A 480 7.96 13.96 -16.67
N SER A 481 6.78 13.41 -16.95
CA SER A 481 6.40 12.75 -18.21
C SER A 481 4.94 13.06 -18.51
N SER A 482 4.58 13.29 -19.77
CA SER A 482 3.16 13.34 -20.13
C SER A 482 2.56 11.93 -20.19
N ILE A 483 1.30 11.80 -19.79
CA ILE A 483 0.56 10.54 -19.83
C ILE A 483 -0.90 10.78 -20.19
N THR A 484 -1.40 9.90 -21.06
CA THR A 484 -2.83 9.71 -21.30
C THR A 484 -3.08 8.24 -21.59
N LEU A 485 -4.21 7.72 -21.11
CA LEU A 485 -4.58 6.32 -21.24
C LEU A 485 -6.03 6.21 -21.71
N PRO A 486 -6.40 5.16 -22.46
CA PRO A 486 -7.79 4.95 -22.88
C PRO A 486 -8.65 4.27 -21.79
N VAL A 487 -8.10 4.15 -20.58
CA VAL A 487 -8.68 3.44 -19.43
C VAL A 487 -8.71 4.37 -18.23
N SER A 488 -9.52 4.02 -17.23
CA SER A 488 -9.46 4.68 -15.91
C SER A 488 -8.48 3.97 -14.99
N LEU A 489 -7.87 4.72 -14.07
CA LEU A 489 -7.11 4.17 -12.94
C LEU A 489 -7.55 4.82 -11.63
N THR A 490 -7.69 4.02 -10.57
CA THR A 490 -7.82 4.54 -9.20
C THR A 490 -6.47 5.01 -8.66
N ALA A 491 -6.48 5.78 -7.57
CA ALA A 491 -5.26 6.20 -6.88
C ALA A 491 -4.43 5.00 -6.43
N ALA A 492 -5.05 3.93 -5.90
CA ALA A 492 -4.35 2.71 -5.53
C ALA A 492 -3.67 2.02 -6.72
N GLN A 493 -4.34 1.95 -7.87
CA GLN A 493 -3.75 1.39 -9.11
C GLN A 493 -2.59 2.25 -9.61
N PHE A 494 -2.76 3.57 -9.63
CA PHE A 494 -1.73 4.53 -10.02
C PHE A 494 -0.49 4.41 -9.12
N LYS A 495 -0.66 4.44 -7.79
CA LYS A 495 0.43 4.31 -6.82
C LYS A 495 1.10 2.95 -6.87
N THR A 496 0.33 1.87 -7.06
CA THR A 496 0.89 0.52 -7.23
C THR A 496 1.83 0.48 -8.44
N ALA A 497 1.39 1.00 -9.59
CA ALA A 497 2.15 0.95 -10.84
C ALA A 497 3.34 1.93 -10.87
N PHE A 498 3.15 3.15 -10.37
CA PHE A 498 4.09 4.26 -10.57
C PHE A 498 4.80 4.70 -9.29
N GLY A 499 4.39 4.20 -8.13
CA GLY A 499 4.98 4.42 -6.81
C GLY A 499 4.12 5.26 -5.86
N GLU A 500 4.22 4.99 -4.56
CA GLU A 500 3.42 5.64 -3.52
C GLU A 500 3.62 7.16 -3.49
N GLN A 501 4.84 7.61 -3.79
CA GLN A 501 5.22 9.03 -3.85
C GLN A 501 5.16 9.60 -5.28
N ALA A 502 4.52 8.89 -6.22
CA ALA A 502 4.32 9.42 -7.56
C ALA A 502 3.40 10.64 -7.55
N LYS A 503 3.61 11.55 -8.51
CA LYS A 503 2.81 12.77 -8.64
C LYS A 503 2.02 12.74 -9.94
N LEU A 504 0.83 13.34 -9.92
CA LEU A 504 -0.06 13.48 -11.08
C LEU A 504 -0.62 14.90 -11.08
N ALA A 505 -0.69 15.52 -12.25
CA ALA A 505 -1.25 16.87 -12.40
C ALA A 505 -1.96 17.04 -13.75
N ARG A 506 -2.95 17.93 -13.80
CA ARG A 506 -3.72 18.27 -14.99
C ARG A 506 -3.60 19.75 -15.32
N LEU A 507 -3.80 20.12 -16.59
CA LEU A 507 -3.66 21.50 -17.04
C LEU A 507 -4.77 22.36 -16.41
N LYS A 508 -4.38 23.45 -15.75
CA LYS A 508 -5.31 24.47 -15.27
C LYS A 508 -5.49 25.58 -16.31
N GLY A 509 -4.40 25.97 -16.98
CA GLY A 509 -4.37 27.00 -18.01
C GLY A 509 -3.26 28.01 -17.77
N GLN A 510 -3.42 29.23 -18.30
CA GLN A 510 -2.50 30.33 -18.01
C GLN A 510 -2.76 30.88 -16.60
N ASP A 511 -1.71 31.26 -15.89
CA ASP A 511 -1.85 32.01 -14.64
C ASP A 511 -2.49 33.39 -14.90
N ALA A 512 -3.46 33.76 -14.07
CA ALA A 512 -4.22 35.00 -14.24
C ALA A 512 -3.40 36.27 -13.97
N ALA A 513 -2.36 36.20 -13.13
CA ALA A 513 -1.51 37.33 -12.74
C ALA A 513 -0.18 37.36 -13.52
N ILE A 514 0.29 36.23 -14.03
CA ILE A 514 1.56 36.08 -14.73
C ILE A 514 1.31 35.51 -16.14
N PRO A 515 1.13 36.39 -17.15
CA PRO A 515 0.91 36.02 -18.55
C PRO A 515 1.93 35.06 -19.16
N THR A 516 3.15 34.99 -18.62
CA THR A 516 4.18 34.08 -19.11
C THR A 516 4.18 32.74 -18.38
N ARG A 517 3.14 32.37 -17.65
CA ARG A 517 3.10 31.17 -16.82
C ARG A 517 1.92 30.27 -17.15
N ILE A 518 2.20 28.99 -17.35
CA ILE A 518 1.19 27.93 -17.48
C ILE A 518 1.18 27.12 -16.19
N ASP A 519 -0.01 26.95 -15.63
CA ASP A 519 -0.23 26.28 -14.37
C ASP A 519 -0.86 24.91 -14.59
N PHE A 520 -0.35 23.96 -13.83
CA PHE A 520 -0.95 22.66 -13.58
C PHE A 520 -1.44 22.61 -12.14
N GLU A 521 -2.50 21.85 -11.91
CA GLU A 521 -2.99 21.54 -10.57
C GLU A 521 -2.74 20.06 -10.24
N LYS A 522 -2.31 19.78 -9.01
CA LYS A 522 -2.13 18.41 -8.55
C LYS A 522 -3.47 17.67 -8.49
N VAL A 523 -3.43 16.40 -8.86
CA VAL A 523 -4.52 15.46 -8.60
C VAL A 523 -4.31 14.88 -7.20
N ASP A 524 -5.36 14.88 -6.38
CA ASP A 524 -5.33 14.27 -5.05
C ASP A 524 -5.27 12.74 -5.15
N LEU A 525 -4.24 12.15 -4.54
CA LEU A 525 -3.98 10.71 -4.52
C LEU A 525 -4.20 10.10 -3.12
N SER A 526 -4.79 10.86 -2.19
CA SER A 526 -4.97 10.43 -0.80
C SER A 526 -6.06 9.37 -0.62
N ASN A 527 -7.10 9.39 -1.46
CA ASN A 527 -8.17 8.40 -1.46
C ASN A 527 -7.88 7.30 -2.49
N ASP A 528 -7.45 6.14 -2.00
CA ASP A 528 -7.11 4.95 -2.79
C ASP A 528 -8.19 4.49 -3.78
N ASP A 529 -9.46 4.71 -3.45
CA ASP A 529 -10.62 4.31 -4.26
C ASP A 529 -11.00 5.37 -5.31
N ALA A 530 -10.48 6.60 -5.22
CA ALA A 530 -10.80 7.66 -6.16
C ALA A 530 -10.23 7.38 -7.55
N THR A 531 -11.01 7.63 -8.60
CA THR A 531 -10.52 7.63 -9.98
C THR A 531 -9.64 8.87 -10.20
N VAL A 532 -8.37 8.67 -10.56
CA VAL A 532 -7.38 9.75 -10.71
C VAL A 532 -6.87 9.92 -12.15
N ILE A 533 -6.89 8.84 -12.94
CA ILE A 533 -6.78 8.92 -14.39
C ILE A 533 -8.13 8.53 -14.97
N GLU A 534 -8.68 9.43 -15.78
CA GLU A 534 -9.88 9.19 -16.56
C GLU A 534 -9.53 8.81 -18.01
N PRO A 535 -10.38 8.00 -18.69
CA PRO A 535 -10.15 7.62 -20.08
C PRO A 535 -10.00 8.84 -21.00
N CYS A 536 -8.94 8.84 -21.80
CA CYS A 536 -8.62 9.88 -22.79
C CYS A 536 -8.58 11.31 -22.21
N LYS A 537 -8.17 11.45 -20.95
CA LYS A 537 -7.80 12.75 -20.36
C LYS A 537 -6.29 12.94 -20.35
N LEU A 538 -5.86 14.19 -20.23
CA LEU A 538 -4.47 14.58 -20.43
C LEU A 538 -3.83 14.97 -19.10
N TYR A 539 -2.70 14.35 -18.80
CA TYR A 539 -1.98 14.58 -17.55
C TYR A 539 -0.48 14.72 -17.78
N ILE A 540 0.19 15.27 -16.78
CA ILE A 540 1.60 15.05 -16.53
C ILE A 540 1.77 14.28 -15.22
N MET A 541 2.81 13.46 -15.16
CA MET A 541 3.11 12.65 -13.98
C MET A 541 4.61 12.58 -13.71
N GLN A 542 4.98 12.30 -12.46
CA GLN A 542 6.34 11.97 -12.06
C GLN A 542 6.29 10.60 -11.37
N THR A 543 6.84 9.58 -12.01
CA THR A 543 6.89 8.22 -11.43
C THR A 543 8.08 8.09 -10.48
N THR A 544 7.90 7.35 -9.40
CA THR A 544 8.98 6.98 -8.48
C THR A 544 9.38 5.50 -8.59
N ARG A 545 8.63 4.70 -9.37
CA ARG A 545 8.92 3.30 -9.65
C ARG A 545 9.29 3.05 -11.12
N LYS A 546 10.20 2.09 -11.31
CA LYS A 546 10.46 1.51 -12.63
C LYS A 546 9.32 0.56 -13.00
N ALA A 547 9.30 0.14 -14.26
CA ALA A 547 8.42 -0.92 -14.70
C ALA A 547 8.77 -2.23 -13.96
N ASN A 548 7.76 -2.94 -13.47
CA ASN A 548 7.92 -4.09 -12.59
C ASN A 548 8.30 -5.39 -13.31
N VAL A 549 8.15 -5.43 -14.63
CA VAL A 549 8.72 -6.49 -15.48
C VAL A 549 9.92 -5.91 -16.22
N GLU A 550 11.12 -6.36 -15.85
CA GLU A 550 12.38 -5.75 -16.29
C GLU A 550 13.03 -6.46 -17.48
N ALA A 551 12.71 -7.73 -17.71
CA ALA A 551 13.34 -8.56 -18.73
C ALA A 551 12.34 -9.43 -19.50
N GLY A 552 12.78 -9.93 -20.66
CA GLY A 552 11.99 -10.79 -21.53
C GLY A 552 10.98 -10.04 -22.39
N SER A 553 10.04 -10.79 -22.95
CA SER A 553 9.00 -10.28 -23.85
C SER A 553 7.65 -10.86 -23.48
N TYR A 554 6.59 -10.11 -23.79
CA TYR A 554 5.23 -10.59 -23.73
C TYR A 554 4.61 -10.58 -25.14
N SER A 555 3.98 -11.68 -25.52
CA SER A 555 3.28 -11.82 -26.80
C SER A 555 1.81 -12.14 -26.56
N LYS A 556 0.93 -11.36 -27.17
CA LYS A 556 -0.51 -11.59 -27.17
C LYS A 556 -0.98 -12.03 -28.54
N ARG A 557 -1.68 -13.16 -28.59
CA ARG A 557 -2.39 -13.58 -29.80
C ARG A 557 -3.72 -12.83 -29.92
N LEU A 558 -3.96 -12.25 -31.08
CA LEU A 558 -5.17 -11.51 -31.42
C LEU A 558 -6.24 -12.42 -32.03
N ASN A 559 -7.47 -11.92 -32.13
CA ASN A 559 -8.62 -12.70 -32.63
C ASN A 559 -8.49 -13.12 -34.11
N ASP A 560 -7.69 -12.42 -34.90
CA ASP A 560 -7.35 -12.75 -36.30
C ASP A 560 -6.17 -13.74 -36.41
N GLY A 561 -5.62 -14.19 -35.28
CA GLY A 561 -4.49 -15.11 -35.21
C GLY A 561 -3.12 -14.44 -35.28
N SER A 562 -3.05 -13.14 -35.55
CA SER A 562 -1.79 -12.37 -35.49
C SER A 562 -1.30 -12.23 -34.04
N GLN A 563 -0.06 -11.77 -33.87
CA GLN A 563 0.54 -11.55 -32.55
C GLN A 563 1.08 -10.13 -32.42
N VAL A 564 0.88 -9.54 -31.25
CA VAL A 564 1.53 -8.30 -30.83
C VAL A 564 2.52 -8.65 -29.74
N THR A 565 3.77 -8.20 -29.88
CA THR A 565 4.83 -8.49 -28.92
C THR A 565 5.40 -7.19 -28.38
N VAL A 566 5.52 -7.10 -27.05
CA VAL A 566 6.22 -6.02 -26.37
C VAL A 566 7.44 -6.56 -25.64
N GLN A 567 8.52 -5.79 -25.69
CA GLN A 567 9.73 -6.06 -24.93
C GLN A 567 9.65 -5.37 -23.58
N ALA A 568 10.15 -6.03 -22.54
CA ALA A 568 10.44 -5.38 -21.28
C ALA A 568 11.40 -4.18 -21.50
N PRO A 569 11.36 -3.14 -20.66
CA PRO A 569 10.51 -3.01 -19.49
C PRO A 569 9.08 -2.57 -19.83
N TYR A 570 8.09 -3.05 -19.07
CA TYR A 570 6.68 -2.62 -19.12
C TYR A 570 6.03 -2.72 -17.73
N TYR A 571 4.95 -1.96 -17.54
CA TYR A 571 4.19 -1.93 -16.30
C TYR A 571 3.03 -2.94 -16.37
N THR A 572 2.67 -3.52 -15.24
CA THR A 572 1.43 -4.30 -15.09
C THR A 572 0.51 -3.65 -14.07
N ILE A 573 -0.78 -3.54 -14.38
CA ILE A 573 -1.78 -2.88 -13.53
C ILE A 573 -3.02 -3.75 -13.47
N ASN A 574 -3.48 -4.13 -12.27
CA ASN A 574 -4.62 -5.04 -12.12
C ASN A 574 -5.96 -4.32 -12.28
N ASN A 575 -6.99 -5.08 -12.66
CA ASN A 575 -8.40 -4.67 -12.64
C ASN A 575 -8.71 -3.39 -13.45
N VAL A 576 -8.20 -3.32 -14.67
CA VAL A 576 -8.40 -2.19 -15.58
C VAL A 576 -9.47 -2.54 -16.61
N VAL A 577 -10.38 -1.60 -16.85
CA VAL A 577 -11.46 -1.75 -17.84
C VAL A 577 -11.21 -0.82 -19.02
N LEU A 578 -11.38 -1.32 -20.24
CA LEU A 578 -11.43 -0.51 -21.46
C LEU A 578 -12.90 -0.35 -21.88
N PRO A 579 -13.55 0.79 -21.55
CA PRO A 579 -14.98 0.95 -21.79
C PRO A 579 -15.32 1.08 -23.28
N THR A 580 -14.45 1.72 -24.05
CA THR A 580 -14.63 1.95 -25.48
C THR A 580 -13.28 2.03 -26.18
N VAL A 581 -13.25 1.74 -27.48
CA VAL A 581 -12.09 2.02 -28.32
C VAL A 581 -11.95 3.55 -28.45
N PRO A 582 -10.78 4.14 -28.15
CA PRO A 582 -10.59 5.59 -28.13
C PRO A 582 -10.47 6.17 -29.55
N SER A 583 -10.48 7.50 -29.65
CA SER A 583 -9.96 8.18 -30.84
C SER A 583 -8.42 8.19 -30.81
N PRO A 584 -7.72 8.06 -31.96
CA PRO A 584 -6.26 8.09 -32.00
C PRO A 584 -5.65 9.39 -31.45
N ILE A 585 -6.27 10.53 -31.75
CA ILE A 585 -5.85 11.87 -31.34
C ILE A 585 -7.06 12.58 -30.74
N PHE A 586 -6.86 13.32 -29.67
CA PHE A 586 -7.89 14.11 -29.00
C PHE A 586 -7.25 15.33 -28.33
N ARG A 587 -8.10 16.30 -27.98
CA ARG A 587 -7.68 17.56 -27.38
C ARG A 587 -8.73 18.05 -26.39
N GLU A 588 -8.26 18.76 -25.38
CA GLU A 588 -9.13 19.52 -24.48
C GLU A 588 -9.64 20.79 -25.17
N ASN A 589 -10.60 21.45 -24.52
CA ASN A 589 -11.04 22.77 -24.95
C ASN A 589 -9.87 23.75 -24.90
N ALA A 590 -9.90 24.77 -25.77
CA ALA A 590 -8.86 25.79 -25.77
C ALA A 590 -8.90 26.60 -24.47
N HIS A 591 -7.73 26.79 -23.86
CA HIS A 591 -7.54 27.70 -22.74
C HIS A 591 -7.07 29.04 -23.31
N GLN A 592 -7.82 30.09 -23.02
CA GLN A 592 -7.46 31.44 -23.44
C GLN A 592 -6.12 31.85 -22.79
N THR A 593 -5.29 32.55 -23.56
CA THR A 593 -4.05 33.15 -23.06
C THR A 593 -3.94 34.60 -23.50
N THR A 594 -3.28 35.40 -22.67
CA THR A 594 -2.95 36.80 -22.98
C THR A 594 -1.69 36.95 -23.84
N THR A 595 -1.13 35.84 -24.34
CA THR A 595 0.05 35.84 -25.22
C THR A 595 -0.33 36.05 -26.69
N VAL A 596 0.67 36.15 -27.58
CA VAL A 596 0.43 36.22 -29.03
C VAL A 596 -0.29 35.01 -29.60
N SER A 597 -0.27 33.88 -28.88
CA SER A 597 -1.10 32.73 -29.21
C SER A 597 -2.58 33.07 -29.02
N GLY A 598 -2.99 33.81 -27.99
CA GLY A 598 -4.42 34.03 -27.71
C GLY A 598 -5.12 32.78 -27.15
N ASP A 599 -4.70 31.57 -27.50
CA ASP A 599 -5.08 30.33 -26.83
C ASP A 599 -3.99 29.25 -26.87
N ILE A 600 -4.16 28.25 -26.00
CA ILE A 600 -3.41 27.00 -26.00
C ILE A 600 -4.36 25.81 -25.88
N GLN A 601 -3.98 24.65 -26.41
CA GLN A 601 -4.77 23.42 -26.30
C GLN A 601 -3.90 22.29 -25.78
N PHE A 602 -4.32 21.64 -24.69
CA PHE A 602 -3.71 20.38 -24.32
C PHE A 602 -4.21 19.28 -25.26
N CYS A 603 -3.29 18.57 -25.88
CA CYS A 603 -3.57 17.54 -26.88
C CYS A 603 -2.88 16.23 -26.48
N GLY A 604 -3.40 15.10 -26.96
CA GLY A 604 -2.80 13.79 -26.73
C GLY A 604 -3.11 12.77 -27.82
N THR A 605 -2.37 11.66 -27.78
CA THR A 605 -2.58 10.53 -28.70
C THR A 605 -2.46 9.19 -27.98
N GLN A 606 -3.27 8.20 -28.41
CA GLN A 606 -3.20 6.81 -27.92
C GLN A 606 -2.24 5.92 -28.73
N ILE A 607 -1.74 6.40 -29.87
CA ILE A 607 -0.93 5.61 -30.81
C ILE A 607 0.34 6.37 -31.21
N ASN A 608 1.31 5.63 -31.74
CA ASN A 608 2.51 6.18 -32.34
C ASN A 608 2.19 6.91 -33.65
N GLN A 609 2.31 8.23 -33.62
CA GLN A 609 2.13 9.12 -34.75
C GLN A 609 3.48 9.36 -35.42
N THR A 610 3.76 8.60 -36.47
CA THR A 610 5.02 8.69 -37.23
C THR A 610 5.07 9.91 -38.13
N THR A 611 3.91 10.50 -38.44
CA THR A 611 3.80 11.80 -39.10
C THR A 611 3.95 12.93 -38.08
N THR A 612 4.41 14.10 -38.52
CA THR A 612 4.61 15.26 -37.66
C THR A 612 3.28 15.92 -37.33
N ILE A 613 2.56 15.36 -36.35
CA ILE A 613 1.24 15.86 -35.94
C ILE A 613 1.30 16.96 -34.88
N ILE A 614 2.41 17.07 -34.14
CA ILE A 614 2.61 18.16 -33.19
C ILE A 614 3.00 19.38 -34.02
N PRO A 615 2.20 20.46 -34.02
CA PRO A 615 2.55 21.66 -34.77
C PRO A 615 3.88 22.25 -34.29
N ALA A 616 4.60 22.93 -35.19
CA ALA A 616 5.72 23.79 -34.78
C ALA A 616 5.23 24.80 -33.73
N HIS A 617 6.13 25.25 -32.86
CA HIS A 617 5.82 26.22 -31.80
C HIS A 617 4.84 25.68 -30.74
N SER A 618 4.72 24.36 -30.62
CA SER A 618 4.07 23.68 -29.49
C SER A 618 5.03 23.45 -28.33
N TYR A 619 4.50 23.16 -27.15
CA TYR A 619 5.27 22.73 -25.98
C TYR A 619 5.19 21.21 -25.77
N VAL A 620 6.34 20.59 -25.60
CA VAL A 620 6.47 19.14 -25.34
C VAL A 620 7.32 18.91 -24.11
N LEU A 621 7.10 17.80 -23.42
CA LEU A 621 7.91 17.42 -22.28
C LEU A 621 9.09 16.53 -22.73
N GLY A 622 10.30 16.95 -22.39
CA GLY A 622 11.54 16.29 -22.77
C GLY A 622 11.73 14.97 -22.04
N ALA A 623 11.86 13.87 -22.79
CA ALA A 623 12.11 12.54 -22.21
C ALA A 623 13.51 12.39 -21.56
N LYS A 624 14.41 13.36 -21.74
CA LYS A 624 15.78 13.31 -21.20
C LYS A 624 15.87 13.84 -19.78
N ASP A 625 15.17 14.93 -19.50
CA ASP A 625 15.30 15.75 -18.29
C ASP A 625 13.94 16.10 -17.64
N GLY A 626 12.82 15.73 -18.27
CA GLY A 626 11.47 16.03 -17.77
C GLY A 626 11.09 17.51 -17.87
N MET A 627 11.81 18.30 -18.67
CA MET A 627 11.58 19.74 -18.80
C MET A 627 10.64 20.06 -19.96
N TRP A 628 9.95 21.19 -19.90
CA TRP A 628 9.15 21.68 -21.02
C TRP A 628 10.02 22.35 -22.08
N TYR A 629 9.80 21.97 -23.34
CA TYR A 629 10.49 22.49 -24.51
C TYR A 629 9.52 23.12 -25.48
N HIS A 630 9.85 24.32 -25.93
CA HIS A 630 9.18 24.95 -27.06
C HIS A 630 9.78 24.45 -28.38
N THR A 631 8.94 23.90 -29.23
CA THR A 631 9.38 23.26 -30.49
C THR A 631 9.60 24.31 -31.58
N ALA A 632 10.69 24.18 -32.34
CA ALA A 632 10.91 25.02 -33.52
C ALA A 632 10.22 24.47 -34.77
N ASN A 633 10.12 23.14 -34.86
CA ASN A 633 9.58 22.41 -36.00
C ASN A 633 8.45 21.48 -35.53
N ALA A 634 7.59 21.08 -36.46
CA ALA A 634 6.60 20.06 -36.19
C ALA A 634 7.27 18.71 -35.85
N LEU A 635 6.67 17.93 -34.94
CA LEU A 635 7.26 16.70 -34.41
C LEU A 635 6.31 15.51 -34.49
N PRO A 636 6.83 14.29 -34.73
CA PRO A 636 6.09 13.06 -34.47
C PRO A 636 6.00 12.80 -32.95
N VAL A 637 5.12 11.88 -32.54
CA VAL A 637 4.95 11.55 -31.12
C VAL A 637 4.48 10.11 -30.92
N LYS A 638 5.13 9.40 -30.00
CA LYS A 638 4.73 8.04 -29.61
C LYS A 638 3.39 8.04 -28.86
N GLY A 639 2.75 6.87 -28.77
CA GLY A 639 1.47 6.71 -28.05
C GLY A 639 1.53 7.09 -26.57
N PHE A 640 0.35 7.34 -25.99
CA PHE A 640 0.13 7.64 -24.58
C PHE A 640 0.88 8.90 -24.08
N ARG A 641 1.04 9.88 -24.96
CA ARG A 641 1.74 11.15 -24.69
C ARG A 641 0.84 12.33 -24.99
N CYS A 642 1.13 13.42 -24.29
CA CYS A 642 0.44 14.70 -24.40
C CYS A 642 1.43 15.82 -24.75
N TRP A 643 0.93 16.88 -25.37
CA TRP A 643 1.64 18.12 -25.69
C TRP A 643 0.68 19.31 -25.62
N ILE A 644 1.21 20.52 -25.45
CA ILE A 644 0.40 21.74 -25.51
C ILE A 644 0.61 22.38 -26.88
N ALA A 645 -0.42 22.36 -27.72
CA ALA A 645 -0.42 23.06 -28.99
C ALA A 645 -0.65 24.55 -28.77
N THR A 646 0.05 25.38 -29.54
CA THR A 646 -0.26 26.80 -29.71
C THR A 646 -0.84 27.00 -31.11
N ASN A 647 -1.56 28.09 -31.32
CA ASN A 647 -2.08 28.47 -32.63
C ASN A 647 -1.14 29.42 -33.40
N VAL A 648 0.12 29.57 -32.96
CA VAL A 648 1.09 30.47 -33.58
C VAL A 648 1.74 29.79 -34.79
N ASN A 649 1.40 30.26 -35.99
CA ASN A 649 1.91 29.73 -37.26
C ASN A 649 3.12 30.51 -37.83
N ALA A 650 3.69 31.47 -37.09
CA ALA A 650 4.76 32.36 -37.56
C ALA A 650 5.98 32.40 -36.62
N ALA A 651 7.17 32.54 -37.21
CA ALA A 651 8.47 32.64 -36.53
C ALA A 651 8.64 33.98 -35.79
N SER A 652 7.87 34.20 -34.72
CA SER A 652 8.11 35.30 -33.77
C SER A 652 8.48 34.69 -32.42
N PRO A 653 9.47 35.25 -31.68
CA PRO A 653 10.04 34.57 -30.53
C PRO A 653 8.96 34.39 -29.46
N ALA A 654 8.55 33.15 -29.19
CA ALA A 654 7.69 32.86 -28.06
C ALA A 654 8.38 33.38 -26.80
N LYS A 655 7.74 34.31 -26.08
CA LYS A 655 8.16 34.63 -24.71
C LYS A 655 8.22 33.30 -23.96
N PRO A 656 9.32 32.97 -23.28
CA PRO A 656 9.43 31.68 -22.62
C PRO A 656 8.31 31.56 -21.57
N LEU A 657 7.42 30.59 -21.79
CA LEU A 657 6.41 30.24 -20.80
C LEU A 657 7.09 29.45 -19.69
N THR A 658 6.93 29.88 -18.45
CA THR A 658 7.28 29.08 -17.28
C THR A 658 6.15 28.14 -16.94
N PHE A 659 6.47 27.00 -16.35
CA PHE A 659 5.49 25.98 -15.97
C PHE A 659 5.54 25.78 -14.46
N THR A 660 4.37 25.79 -13.82
CA THR A 660 4.26 25.55 -12.39
C THR A 660 3.25 24.46 -12.07
N ILE A 661 3.42 23.87 -10.89
CA ILE A 661 2.45 22.94 -10.31
C ILE A 661 2.06 23.51 -8.96
N ASP A 662 0.79 23.86 -8.80
CA ASP A 662 0.26 24.59 -7.64
C ASP A 662 1.07 25.85 -7.28
N GLY A 663 1.59 26.57 -8.28
CA GLY A 663 2.39 27.78 -8.08
C GLY A 663 3.88 27.53 -7.77
N GLU A 664 4.31 26.29 -7.59
CA GLU A 664 5.73 25.94 -7.45
C GLU A 664 6.41 25.80 -8.82
N LEU A 665 7.44 26.60 -9.07
CA LEU A 665 8.22 26.56 -10.31
C LEU A 665 8.94 25.21 -10.46
N GLN A 666 8.64 24.49 -11.54
CA GLN A 666 9.27 23.20 -11.85
C GLN A 666 10.42 23.42 -12.84
N GLY A 667 11.59 23.80 -12.32
CA GLY A 667 12.83 23.97 -13.07
C GLY A 667 12.85 25.20 -13.99
N SER A 668 14.04 25.73 -14.27
CA SER A 668 14.21 26.90 -15.15
C SER A 668 13.89 26.50 -16.59
N THR A 669 13.02 27.25 -17.24
CA THR A 669 12.99 27.20 -18.71
C THR A 669 14.30 27.75 -19.22
N THR A 670 15.01 26.98 -20.06
CA THR A 670 16.22 27.45 -20.74
C THR A 670 15.83 28.46 -21.81
N ALA A 671 15.50 29.67 -21.38
CA ALA A 671 15.45 30.88 -22.18
C ALA A 671 15.79 32.03 -21.24
N ILE A 672 16.78 32.83 -21.67
CA ILE A 672 17.47 33.89 -20.93
C ILE A 672 16.50 34.68 -20.02
N GLU A 673 16.85 34.72 -18.72
CA GLU A 673 16.05 35.29 -17.64
C GLU A 673 15.56 36.72 -17.92
N GLY A 674 14.25 36.93 -17.80
CA GLY A 674 13.60 38.23 -17.91
C GLY A 674 13.87 39.12 -16.70
N LEU A 675 14.03 40.43 -16.96
CA LEU A 675 14.16 41.49 -15.96
C LEU A 675 13.05 41.43 -14.89
N HIS A 676 13.43 41.51 -13.61
CA HIS A 676 12.50 41.85 -12.53
C HIS A 676 12.34 43.37 -12.43
N ILE A 677 11.09 43.84 -12.40
CA ILE A 677 10.72 45.21 -12.08
C ILE A 677 10.12 45.17 -10.67
N GLU A 678 10.60 46.02 -9.76
CA GLU A 678 10.24 46.03 -8.34
C GLU A 678 8.73 46.04 -8.08
N GLY A 679 8.31 45.21 -7.10
CA GLY A 679 6.93 45.10 -6.62
C GLY A 679 6.69 44.01 -5.56
N THR A 680 7.64 43.11 -5.33
CA THR A 680 7.60 42.15 -4.21
C THR A 680 8.98 42.09 -3.58
N GLU A 681 9.06 42.37 -2.28
CA GLU A 681 10.29 42.36 -1.48
C GLU A 681 11.05 41.05 -1.66
N ALA A 682 12.12 41.09 -2.47
CA ALA A 682 13.13 40.06 -2.47
C ALA A 682 14.13 40.43 -1.36
N SER A 683 14.05 39.77 -0.21
CA SER A 683 15.14 39.74 0.77
C SER A 683 16.36 39.04 0.15
N ALA A 684 17.06 39.73 -0.76
CA ALA A 684 18.27 39.26 -1.40
C ALA A 684 19.46 39.99 -0.78
N HIS A 685 20.02 39.46 0.31
CA HIS A 685 21.32 39.92 0.79
C HIS A 685 22.41 39.57 -0.22
N GLY A 686 23.33 40.51 -0.52
CA GLY A 686 24.40 40.29 -1.49
C GLY A 686 24.89 41.53 -2.22
N ALA A 687 26.15 41.49 -2.68
CA ALA A 687 26.82 42.58 -3.37
C ALA A 687 26.12 42.98 -4.68
N VAL A 688 26.09 44.28 -4.95
CA VAL A 688 25.46 44.88 -6.14
C VAL A 688 26.53 45.25 -7.16
N TYR A 689 26.33 44.89 -8.42
CA TYR A 689 27.26 45.18 -9.52
C TYR A 689 26.59 45.99 -10.63
N ASN A 690 27.34 46.87 -11.31
CA ASN A 690 26.89 47.50 -12.55
C ASN A 690 27.08 46.57 -13.76
N LEU A 691 26.59 46.99 -14.94
CA LEU A 691 26.69 46.19 -16.18
C LEU A 691 28.13 46.01 -16.69
N GLN A 692 29.08 46.77 -16.16
CA GLN A 692 30.52 46.65 -16.44
C GLN A 692 31.21 45.68 -15.47
N GLY A 693 30.45 45.03 -14.56
CA GLY A 693 30.97 44.06 -13.59
C GLY A 693 31.69 44.67 -12.40
N GLN A 694 31.56 45.98 -12.18
CA GLN A 694 32.14 46.66 -11.02
C GLN A 694 31.18 46.58 -9.84
N LYS A 695 31.69 46.26 -8.66
CA LYS A 695 30.90 46.28 -7.42
C LYS A 695 30.58 47.72 -7.04
N VAL A 696 29.30 48.03 -6.85
CA VAL A 696 28.79 49.38 -6.57
C VAL A 696 28.08 49.49 -5.21
N ALA A 697 27.72 48.37 -4.58
CA ALA A 697 27.29 48.32 -3.18
C ALA A 697 27.62 46.97 -2.54
N ASP A 698 27.75 46.93 -1.22
CA ASP A 698 28.09 45.73 -0.46
C ASP A 698 26.88 44.83 -0.23
N ASP A 699 25.68 45.41 -0.16
CA ASP A 699 24.43 44.69 0.05
C ASP A 699 23.25 45.32 -0.70
N ALA A 700 22.27 44.51 -1.09
CA ALA A 700 21.10 44.97 -1.83
C ALA A 700 20.21 45.94 -1.04
N SER A 701 20.29 45.95 0.30
CA SER A 701 19.63 46.97 1.14
C SER A 701 20.08 48.41 0.81
N GLN A 702 21.24 48.59 0.18
CA GLN A 702 21.79 49.89 -0.20
C GLN A 702 21.34 50.33 -1.61
N MET A 703 20.56 49.51 -2.33
CA MET A 703 20.17 49.80 -3.71
C MET A 703 19.40 51.11 -3.86
N GLY A 704 18.58 51.51 -2.88
CA GLY A 704 17.86 52.79 -2.91
C GLY A 704 18.75 54.05 -2.98
N THR A 705 20.07 53.90 -2.81
CA THR A 705 21.04 54.99 -2.89
C THR A 705 21.76 55.08 -4.24
N LEU A 706 21.56 54.10 -5.14
CA LEU A 706 22.21 54.04 -6.43
C LEU A 706 21.44 54.84 -7.50
N PRO A 707 22.13 55.47 -8.48
CA PRO A 707 21.48 56.15 -9.60
C PRO A 707 20.59 55.23 -10.43
N ARG A 708 19.63 55.82 -11.15
CA ARG A 708 18.77 55.11 -12.11
C ARG A 708 19.59 54.30 -13.10
N GLY A 709 19.28 53.02 -13.22
CA GLY A 709 20.10 52.10 -14.01
C GLY A 709 19.80 50.64 -13.75
N ILE A 710 20.50 49.76 -14.46
CA ILE A 710 20.40 48.31 -14.32
C ILE A 710 21.61 47.80 -13.54
N TYR A 711 21.33 47.01 -12.51
CA TYR A 711 22.31 46.42 -11.61
C TYR A 711 22.13 44.90 -11.55
N VAL A 712 23.15 44.20 -11.09
CA VAL A 712 23.15 42.75 -10.90
C VAL A 712 23.34 42.43 -9.43
N VAL A 713 22.43 41.65 -8.84
CA VAL A 713 22.49 41.14 -7.46
C VAL A 713 22.16 39.66 -7.48
N ASN A 714 23.00 38.80 -6.91
CA ASN A 714 22.79 37.34 -6.85
C ASN A 714 22.36 36.74 -8.20
N HIS A 715 23.09 37.09 -9.26
CA HIS A 715 22.85 36.67 -10.66
C HIS A 715 21.57 37.22 -11.32
N LYS A 716 20.80 38.08 -10.64
CA LYS A 716 19.58 38.70 -11.19
C LYS A 716 19.80 40.15 -11.60
N LYS A 717 19.23 40.57 -12.73
CA LYS A 717 19.20 41.98 -13.14
C LYS A 717 18.04 42.72 -12.49
N ILE A 718 18.33 43.85 -11.85
CA ILE A 718 17.38 44.72 -11.16
C ILE A 718 17.48 46.13 -11.73
N MET A 719 16.36 46.78 -12.00
CA MET A 719 16.29 48.15 -12.52
C MET A 719 15.84 49.12 -11.43
N ILE A 720 16.66 50.14 -11.16
CA ILE A 720 16.31 51.27 -10.27
C ILE A 720 15.74 52.39 -11.14
N LYS A 721 14.54 52.88 -10.80
CA LYS A 721 13.74 53.78 -11.64
C LYS A 721 13.93 55.26 -11.45
#